data_AF-A0A673HW22-F1
#
_entry.id   AF-A0A673HW22-F1
#
_cell.length_a   1.000
_cell.length_b   1.000
_cell.length_c   1.000
_cell.angle_alpha   90.00
_cell.angle_beta   90.00
_cell.angle_gamma   90.00
#
_symmetry.space_group_name_H-M   'P 1'
#
loop_
_entity.id
_entity.type
_entity.pdbx_description
1 polymer ?
#
loop_
_entity_poly.entity_id
_entity_poly.type
_entity_poly.pdbx_seq_one_letter_code
_entity_poly.pdbx_strand_id
1 'polypeptide(L)'
;MFYTFFHLKENPVHSQEADTDENQGSLTFEEFCTFYKLISTRRDLYLLMITYSNHKEHMDLNDLQRFLENEQKMVNVTKDYCKMIINQFEPCSENQTRMVLGIDGFTNYMRSPAGDVFNPEHYQVNQDMTQPLTNYYIASSHNTYLTGDQLLSQSRVDMYAYVLQAGCRCVEVDCWDGPDGEPIVHHGYTLTSKILFKDVVETINKYAFAKTQYPVILSIENHCTVPQQKKMAQHLMEVLQDKLDLSNINVNESRRLPSPELLKGKVLVKGKKLPANIDADAEEGDVSDEDSGDEDEEEEEQINGDVRFCVLCKFLCRRRKTMRLSRALSDLVKYTKSVRVHDIETQAYMCSWQVSSLNESLTKQILQLKPAQLVRLNQRQLLRVYPSNYRVDSSNFNPQPFWNARCHLVALNYQTEGRMLQLNRAKFAANGNCGYVLKPKCLCKGAFNPMLEDPLPGHRKSQLVLKIISGQQLPKPKDSMLGDRGEIIDPFVEVEIIGLPIDCNKQQTRVVDDNGFNPMWEETLVFTLHMPQIALVRFMVWDHDPIGRDFIGQRTIAFKSMMPGYRHVYLEGMEEASIFVHVAINDITGKVTFYYISFLFCINVATEILTVMAQGHPLARTSCGKELERTKQKRVNDPDTPSSKDSPFKGHRSQSVPRRRPPSPPNTPHHVRKDFLNQHPLPQCSYSAPKNSLYNNHNLAESESSSLSSLDSLDLSTLPSRFPGNQQQTMGTLQREMNALFEQKMREIRCHSPLFLRVRVFFLI
;
A
#
# COMPACT_ATOMS: atom_id res chain seq x y z
N MET A 1 -15.34 25.08 -6.89
CA MET A 1 -16.75 25.47 -7.08
C MET A 1 -17.13 25.71 -8.54
N PHE A 2 -16.27 26.30 -9.38
CA PHE A 2 -16.48 26.30 -10.85
C PHE A 2 -16.57 24.87 -11.45
N TYR A 3 -15.91 23.89 -10.83
CA TYR A 3 -16.01 22.45 -11.16
C TYR A 3 -17.43 21.88 -10.93
N THR A 4 -18.11 22.32 -9.87
CA THR A 4 -19.49 21.91 -9.56
C THR A 4 -20.48 22.49 -10.56
N PHE A 5 -20.19 23.68 -11.11
CA PHE A 5 -21.06 24.35 -12.07
C PHE A 5 -20.94 23.78 -13.50
N PHE A 6 -19.78 23.23 -13.86
CA PHE A 6 -19.58 22.59 -15.17
C PHE A 6 -20.29 21.23 -15.28
N HIS A 7 -20.37 20.48 -14.18
CA HIS A 7 -21.07 19.18 -14.12
C HIS A 7 -22.61 19.28 -13.98
N LEU A 8 -23.17 20.47 -13.78
CA LEU A 8 -24.63 20.68 -13.78
C LEU A 8 -25.27 20.38 -15.15
N LYS A 9 -24.49 20.40 -16.24
CA LYS A 9 -24.95 19.98 -17.57
C LYS A 9 -25.00 18.46 -17.75
N GLU A 10 -24.48 17.68 -16.81
CA GLU A 10 -24.24 16.23 -16.98
C GLU A 10 -25.20 15.34 -16.15
N ASN A 11 -26.18 15.92 -15.44
CA ASN A 11 -27.24 15.18 -14.72
C ASN A 11 -28.64 15.69 -15.09
N PRO A 12 -29.09 15.49 -16.36
CA PRO A 12 -30.36 16.04 -16.84
C PRO A 12 -31.59 15.45 -16.14
N VAL A 13 -31.51 14.22 -15.61
CA VAL A 13 -32.63 13.52 -14.97
C VAL A 13 -33.04 14.19 -13.66
N HIS A 14 -32.07 14.45 -12.76
CA HIS A 14 -32.37 15.08 -11.48
C HIS A 14 -32.75 16.56 -11.63
N SER A 15 -32.26 17.23 -12.68
CA SER A 15 -32.65 18.60 -12.99
C SER A 15 -34.12 18.68 -13.41
N GLN A 16 -34.62 17.69 -14.16
CA GLN A 16 -36.02 17.59 -14.57
C GLN A 16 -36.95 17.16 -13.43
N GLU A 17 -36.47 16.35 -12.47
CA GLU A 17 -37.25 15.96 -11.28
C GLU A 17 -37.43 17.12 -10.28
N ALA A 18 -36.53 18.09 -10.28
CA ALA A 18 -36.59 19.26 -9.40
C ALA A 18 -37.20 20.50 -10.07
N ASP A 19 -37.35 20.51 -11.40
CA ASP A 19 -37.97 21.58 -12.19
C ASP A 19 -39.49 21.39 -12.19
N THR A 20 -40.18 22.06 -11.28
CA THR A 20 -41.63 21.90 -11.05
C THR A 20 -42.47 23.00 -11.68
N ASP A 21 -41.84 23.99 -12.31
CA ASP A 21 -42.50 25.11 -12.95
C ASP A 21 -42.52 25.01 -14.49
N GLU A 22 -43.26 25.90 -15.15
CA GLU A 22 -43.38 25.93 -16.62
C GLU A 22 -42.19 26.66 -17.31
N ASN A 23 -41.21 27.17 -16.55
CA ASN A 23 -40.04 27.90 -17.06
C ASN A 23 -38.84 26.96 -17.24
N GLN A 24 -38.92 26.13 -18.28
CA GLN A 24 -37.84 25.22 -18.68
C GLN A 24 -36.47 25.93 -18.71
N GLY A 25 -35.54 25.47 -17.85
CA GLY A 25 -34.12 25.86 -17.89
C GLY A 25 -33.63 26.78 -16.76
N SER A 26 -34.44 27.06 -15.74
CA SER A 26 -33.98 27.75 -14.52
C SER A 26 -34.61 27.16 -13.26
N LEU A 27 -33.79 26.75 -12.28
CA LEU A 27 -34.27 26.31 -10.97
C LEU A 27 -34.49 27.53 -10.05
N THR A 28 -35.65 27.63 -9.42
CA THR A 28 -35.84 28.54 -8.28
C THR A 28 -34.91 28.16 -7.11
N PHE A 29 -34.80 29.02 -6.10
CA PHE A 29 -33.95 28.74 -4.94
C PHE A 29 -34.38 27.47 -4.17
N GLU A 30 -35.68 27.22 -4.04
CA GLU A 30 -36.20 26.03 -3.36
C GLU A 30 -35.98 24.76 -4.20
N GLU A 31 -36.12 24.85 -5.51
CA GLU A 31 -35.84 23.76 -6.45
C GLU A 31 -34.34 23.47 -6.53
N PHE A 32 -33.49 24.50 -6.54
CA PHE A 32 -32.04 24.34 -6.45
C PHE A 32 -31.62 23.70 -5.13
N CYS A 33 -32.25 24.09 -4.01
CA CYS A 33 -32.03 23.42 -2.75
C CYS A 33 -32.42 21.94 -2.86
N THR A 34 -33.62 21.63 -3.35
CA THR A 34 -34.11 20.26 -3.50
C THR A 34 -33.23 19.42 -4.42
N PHE A 35 -32.84 19.96 -5.57
CA PHE A 35 -31.89 19.38 -6.52
C PHE A 35 -30.52 19.11 -5.89
N TYR A 36 -29.97 20.08 -5.16
CA TYR A 36 -28.71 19.90 -4.46
C TYR A 36 -28.81 18.83 -3.37
N LYS A 37 -29.93 18.78 -2.63
CA LYS A 37 -30.19 17.72 -1.65
C LYS A 37 -30.29 16.35 -2.34
N LEU A 38 -30.95 16.25 -3.50
CA LEU A 38 -31.05 15.02 -4.28
C LEU A 38 -29.68 14.50 -4.72
N ILE A 39 -28.78 15.38 -5.15
CA ILE A 39 -27.43 15.00 -5.60
C ILE A 39 -26.45 14.77 -4.44
N SER A 40 -26.61 15.49 -3.34
CA SER A 40 -25.67 15.46 -2.21
C SER A 40 -26.05 14.46 -1.12
N THR A 41 -27.32 14.04 -1.05
CA THR A 41 -27.76 13.06 -0.04
C THR A 41 -27.28 11.68 -0.43
N ARG A 42 -26.41 11.12 0.40
CA ARG A 42 -25.89 9.78 0.25
C ARG A 42 -26.98 8.74 0.51
N ARG A 43 -27.57 8.21 -0.56
CA ARG A 43 -28.64 7.19 -0.51
C ARG A 43 -28.25 5.97 0.32
N ASP A 44 -27.00 5.52 0.20
CA ASP A 44 -26.46 4.38 0.94
C ASP A 44 -26.43 4.62 2.45
N LEU A 45 -25.94 5.77 2.92
CA LEU A 45 -25.98 6.15 4.34
C LEU A 45 -27.39 6.43 4.84
N TYR A 46 -28.25 6.99 4.01
CA TYR A 46 -29.63 7.25 4.37
C TYR A 46 -30.41 5.96 4.61
N LEU A 47 -30.28 4.98 3.71
CA LEU A 47 -30.86 3.65 3.89
C LEU A 47 -30.31 2.96 5.14
N LEU A 48 -29.02 3.11 5.39
CA LEU A 48 -28.39 2.58 6.60
C LEU A 48 -28.99 3.20 7.87
N MET A 49 -29.07 4.53 7.93
CA MET A 49 -29.65 5.25 9.07
C MET A 49 -31.09 4.79 9.34
N ILE A 50 -31.93 4.75 8.31
CA ILE A 50 -33.33 4.28 8.40
C ILE A 50 -33.42 2.85 8.94
N THR A 51 -32.52 1.97 8.50
CA THR A 51 -32.50 0.57 8.93
C THR A 51 -32.24 0.48 10.44
N TYR A 52 -31.24 1.21 10.94
CA TYR A 52 -30.87 1.16 12.36
C TYR A 52 -31.70 2.07 13.27
N SER A 53 -32.46 2.99 12.70
CA SER A 53 -33.40 3.86 13.41
C SER A 53 -34.83 3.29 13.49
N ASN A 54 -35.06 2.04 13.05
CA ASN A 54 -36.40 1.47 12.96
C ASN A 54 -37.36 2.36 12.13
N HIS A 55 -36.89 2.78 10.96
CA HIS A 55 -37.59 3.62 9.99
C HIS A 55 -37.88 5.06 10.43
N LYS A 56 -37.15 5.58 11.43
CA LYS A 56 -37.14 7.01 11.79
C LYS A 56 -36.18 7.79 10.89
N GLU A 57 -36.47 9.06 10.64
CA GLU A 57 -35.56 9.97 9.92
C GLU A 57 -34.36 10.47 10.77
N HIS A 58 -34.19 9.93 11.98
CA HIS A 58 -33.10 10.23 12.90
C HIS A 58 -32.82 9.03 13.80
N MET A 59 -31.60 8.93 14.31
CA MET A 59 -31.21 7.95 15.34
C MET A 59 -31.22 8.61 16.72
N ASP A 60 -31.88 7.98 17.70
CA ASP A 60 -31.73 8.36 19.10
C ASP A 60 -30.48 7.73 19.73
N LEU A 61 -30.20 8.06 20.99
CA LEU A 61 -29.03 7.55 21.71
C LEU A 61 -28.97 6.01 21.76
N ASN A 62 -30.11 5.33 21.86
CA ASN A 62 -30.15 3.87 21.93
C ASN A 62 -29.96 3.25 20.54
N ASP A 63 -30.54 3.85 19.49
CA ASP A 63 -30.32 3.42 18.11
C ASP A 63 -28.84 3.54 17.74
N LEU A 64 -28.24 4.70 18.03
CA LEU A 64 -26.81 4.95 17.78
C LEU A 64 -25.94 3.98 18.57
N GLN A 65 -26.25 3.74 19.85
CA GLN A 65 -25.51 2.77 20.66
C GLN A 65 -25.57 1.36 20.03
N ARG A 66 -26.77 0.91 19.62
CA ARG A 66 -26.94 -0.39 18.96
C ARG A 66 -26.19 -0.48 17.65
N PHE A 67 -26.19 0.57 16.82
CA PHE A 67 -25.41 0.62 15.59
C PHE A 67 -23.91 0.46 15.87
N LEU A 68 -23.39 1.18 16.85
CA LEU A 68 -21.96 1.12 17.21
C LEU A 68 -21.56 -0.25 17.79
N GLU A 69 -22.39 -0.84 18.64
CA GLU A 69 -22.11 -2.15 19.27
C GLU A 69 -22.30 -3.30 18.27
N ASN A 70 -23.41 -3.32 17.53
CA ASN A 70 -23.79 -4.48 16.72
C ASN A 70 -23.14 -4.46 15.34
N GLU A 71 -23.07 -3.30 14.68
CA GLU A 71 -22.54 -3.22 13.30
C GLU A 71 -21.08 -2.81 13.27
N GLN A 72 -20.72 -1.75 13.99
CA GLN A 72 -19.33 -1.30 14.06
C GLN A 72 -18.46 -2.19 14.97
N LYS A 73 -19.07 -3.17 15.65
CA LYS A 73 -18.45 -4.11 16.60
C LYS A 73 -17.61 -3.41 17.68
N MET A 74 -18.01 -2.19 18.07
CA MET A 74 -17.36 -1.46 19.14
C MET A 74 -17.72 -2.08 20.48
N VAL A 75 -16.75 -2.17 21.39
CA VAL A 75 -16.95 -2.67 22.75
C VAL A 75 -17.15 -1.52 23.72
N ASN A 76 -17.94 -1.75 24.78
CA ASN A 76 -18.14 -0.81 25.90
C ASN A 76 -18.63 0.59 25.46
N VAL A 77 -19.54 0.66 24.49
CA VAL A 77 -20.13 1.92 24.04
C VAL A 77 -21.03 2.48 25.15
N THR A 78 -20.64 3.63 25.72
CA THR A 78 -21.42 4.29 26.77
C THR A 78 -22.41 5.28 26.17
N LYS A 79 -23.51 5.55 26.88
CA LYS A 79 -24.45 6.58 26.46
C LYS A 79 -23.78 7.95 26.36
N ASP A 80 -22.85 8.28 27.25
CA ASP A 80 -22.15 9.56 27.21
C ASP A 80 -21.23 9.68 25.99
N TYR A 81 -20.65 8.58 25.53
CA TYR A 81 -19.94 8.55 24.25
C TYR A 81 -20.87 8.83 23.07
N CYS A 82 -22.07 8.23 23.04
CA CYS A 82 -23.08 8.55 22.03
C CYS A 82 -23.49 10.04 22.06
N LYS A 83 -23.64 10.63 23.25
CA LYS A 83 -23.93 12.07 23.39
C LYS A 83 -22.80 12.93 22.81
N MET A 84 -21.55 12.55 23.08
CA MET A 84 -20.37 13.24 22.54
C MET A 84 -20.37 13.23 21.01
N ILE A 85 -20.68 12.08 20.39
CA ILE A 85 -20.83 11.97 18.94
C ILE A 85 -21.88 12.95 18.42
N ILE A 86 -23.09 12.94 19.02
CA ILE A 86 -24.18 13.84 18.57
C ILE A 86 -23.74 15.30 18.69
N ASN A 87 -23.21 15.71 19.84
CA ASN A 87 -22.78 17.09 20.06
C ASN A 87 -21.65 17.53 19.11
N GLN A 88 -20.79 16.60 18.68
CA GLN A 88 -19.66 16.90 17.80
C GLN A 88 -20.04 16.92 16.32
N PHE A 89 -20.89 16.00 15.87
CA PHE A 89 -21.11 15.75 14.44
C PHE A 89 -22.48 16.24 13.94
N GLU A 90 -23.50 16.33 14.79
CA GLU A 90 -24.83 16.80 14.39
C GLU A 90 -24.80 18.31 14.12
N PRO A 91 -25.10 18.77 12.89
CA PRO A 91 -25.09 20.20 12.58
C PRO A 91 -26.29 20.98 13.13
N CYS A 92 -27.45 20.33 13.29
CA CYS A 92 -28.69 20.99 13.64
C CYS A 92 -28.82 21.16 15.16
N SER A 93 -28.87 22.39 15.64
CA SER A 93 -28.98 22.71 17.08
C SER A 93 -30.25 22.15 17.73
N GLU A 94 -31.36 22.04 16.98
CA GLU A 94 -32.59 21.42 17.48
C GLU A 94 -32.42 19.92 17.71
N ASN A 95 -31.78 19.23 16.76
CA ASN A 95 -31.45 17.80 16.89
C ASN A 95 -30.46 17.55 18.03
N GLN A 96 -29.46 18.41 18.19
CA GLN A 96 -28.55 18.37 19.34
C GLN A 96 -29.31 18.50 20.66
N THR A 97 -30.22 19.47 20.77
CA THR A 97 -31.02 19.69 21.99
C THR A 97 -31.91 18.48 22.29
N ARG A 98 -32.45 17.84 21.25
CA ARG A 98 -33.25 16.61 21.35
C ARG A 98 -32.41 15.35 21.53
N MET A 99 -31.08 15.44 21.47
CA MET A 99 -30.14 14.33 21.55
C MET A 99 -30.39 13.25 20.48
N VAL A 100 -30.61 13.69 19.24
CA VAL A 100 -30.82 12.82 18.07
C VAL A 100 -29.79 13.14 16.99
N LEU A 101 -29.41 12.11 16.22
CA LEU A 101 -28.49 12.21 15.08
C LEU A 101 -29.28 12.08 13.77
N GLY A 102 -29.28 13.14 12.96
CA GLY A 102 -29.88 13.15 11.62
C GLY A 102 -28.93 12.61 10.56
N ILE A 103 -29.38 12.61 9.30
CA ILE A 103 -28.57 12.11 8.16
C ILE A 103 -27.25 12.87 7.98
N ASP A 104 -27.27 14.18 8.23
CA ASP A 104 -26.07 15.03 8.10
C ASP A 104 -25.05 14.70 9.20
N GLY A 105 -25.52 14.60 10.44
CA GLY A 105 -24.67 14.21 11.56
C GLY A 105 -24.12 12.80 11.40
N PHE A 106 -24.94 11.87 10.92
CA PHE A 106 -24.50 10.51 10.62
C PHE A 106 -23.46 10.48 9.51
N THR A 107 -23.67 11.23 8.43
CA THR A 107 -22.70 11.34 7.32
C THR A 107 -21.38 11.94 7.80
N ASN A 108 -21.42 13.00 8.62
CA ASN A 108 -20.23 13.61 9.21
C ASN A 108 -19.48 12.65 10.12
N TYR A 109 -20.20 11.87 10.94
CA TYR A 109 -19.59 10.84 11.78
C TYR A 109 -18.91 9.75 10.94
N MET A 110 -19.58 9.24 9.91
CA MET A 110 -19.03 8.20 9.04
C MET A 110 -17.86 8.68 8.16
N ARG A 111 -17.73 9.98 7.89
CA ARG A 111 -16.57 10.57 7.20
C ARG A 111 -15.44 11.00 8.15
N SER A 112 -15.66 10.93 9.46
CA SER A 112 -14.63 11.22 10.45
C SER A 112 -13.57 10.10 10.49
N PRO A 113 -12.44 10.29 11.19
CA PRO A 113 -11.47 9.21 11.42
C PRO A 113 -12.07 7.95 12.05
N ALA A 114 -13.21 8.04 12.74
CA ALA A 114 -13.92 6.89 13.29
C ALA A 114 -14.56 6.01 12.19
N GLY A 115 -14.78 6.54 10.99
CA GLY A 115 -15.29 5.80 9.83
C GLY A 115 -14.20 5.21 8.93
N ASP A 116 -12.92 5.51 9.16
CA ASP A 116 -11.82 4.90 8.41
C ASP A 116 -11.76 3.38 8.68
N VAL A 117 -11.52 2.61 7.62
CA VAL A 117 -11.29 1.17 7.68
C VAL A 117 -10.00 0.83 8.45
N PHE A 118 -9.05 1.74 8.52
CA PHE A 118 -7.80 1.55 9.26
C PHE A 118 -8.02 1.76 10.76
N ASN A 119 -7.57 0.81 11.58
CA ASN A 119 -7.70 0.88 13.03
C ASN A 119 -6.93 2.11 13.58
N PRO A 120 -7.62 3.09 14.19
CA PRO A 120 -6.97 4.29 14.69
C PRO A 120 -5.94 4.01 15.80
N GLU A 121 -6.09 2.93 16.56
CA GLU A 121 -5.10 2.52 17.58
C GLU A 121 -3.74 2.14 16.94
N HIS A 122 -3.75 1.75 15.66
CA HIS A 122 -2.54 1.36 14.95
C HIS A 122 -1.75 2.54 14.38
N TYR A 123 -2.24 3.78 14.52
CA TYR A 123 -1.44 5.00 14.31
C TYR A 123 -0.37 5.20 15.39
N GLN A 124 -0.47 4.47 16.51
CA GLN A 124 0.54 4.41 17.56
C GLN A 124 1.15 3.01 17.67
N VAL A 125 2.27 2.93 18.39
CA VAL A 125 2.93 1.64 18.66
C VAL A 125 2.01 0.81 19.55
N ASN A 126 1.59 -0.35 19.05
CA ASN A 126 0.60 -1.22 19.69
C ASN A 126 1.11 -2.66 19.90
N GLN A 127 2.34 -2.96 19.49
CA GLN A 127 2.93 -4.29 19.57
C GLN A 127 3.98 -4.36 20.68
N ASP A 128 4.28 -5.58 21.14
CA ASP A 128 5.36 -5.81 22.09
C ASP A 128 6.72 -5.49 21.44
N MET A 129 7.42 -4.49 21.96
CA MET A 129 8.72 -4.00 21.49
C MET A 129 9.92 -4.56 22.27
N THR A 130 9.67 -5.48 23.22
CA THR A 130 10.67 -6.05 24.12
C THR A 130 11.26 -7.38 23.63
N GLN A 131 10.78 -7.91 22.50
CA GLN A 131 11.31 -9.14 21.91
C GLN A 131 12.68 -8.88 21.24
N PRO A 132 13.50 -9.92 21.00
CA PRO A 132 14.75 -9.78 20.23
C PRO A 132 14.51 -9.21 18.82
N LEU A 133 15.48 -8.47 18.25
CA LEU A 133 15.40 -7.94 16.87
C LEU A 133 15.04 -9.00 15.81
N THR A 134 15.43 -10.27 15.99
CA THR A 134 15.06 -11.37 15.07
C THR A 134 13.55 -11.64 14.98
N ASN A 135 12.78 -11.14 15.95
CA ASN A 135 11.33 -11.30 15.98
C ASN A 135 10.58 -10.19 15.24
N TYR A 136 11.27 -9.23 14.61
CA TYR A 136 10.62 -8.13 13.89
C TYR A 136 10.94 -8.18 12.39
N TYR A 137 9.95 -7.78 11.58
CA TYR A 137 10.21 -7.23 10.25
C TYR A 137 10.69 -5.79 10.43
N ILE A 138 11.68 -5.38 9.66
CA ILE A 138 12.36 -4.09 9.79
C ILE A 138 12.29 -3.37 8.44
N ALA A 139 11.72 -2.16 8.42
CA ALA A 139 11.61 -1.36 7.22
C ALA A 139 13.01 -1.01 6.70
N SER A 140 13.31 -1.42 5.47
CA SER A 140 14.68 -1.38 4.94
C SER A 140 14.73 -0.77 3.55
N SER A 141 15.71 0.10 3.32
CA SER A 141 15.99 0.73 2.03
C SER A 141 17.24 0.12 1.40
N HIS A 142 17.23 0.02 0.08
CA HIS A 142 18.37 -0.36 -0.76
C HIS A 142 18.89 0.88 -1.48
N ASN A 143 20.22 1.00 -1.62
CA ASN A 143 20.93 2.12 -2.25
C ASN A 143 20.30 3.46 -1.92
N THR A 144 20.16 3.73 -0.62
CA THR A 144 19.32 4.80 -0.07
C THR A 144 19.63 6.18 -0.64
N TYR A 145 20.87 6.41 -1.05
CA TYR A 145 21.33 7.68 -1.61
C TYR A 145 20.77 7.99 -3.02
N LEU A 146 20.29 7.01 -3.78
CA LEU A 146 19.86 7.21 -5.17
C LEU A 146 18.46 7.82 -5.29
N THR A 147 18.29 8.76 -6.21
CA THR A 147 16.98 9.38 -6.53
C THR A 147 16.29 8.75 -7.75
N GLY A 148 16.98 7.90 -8.51
CA GLY A 148 16.45 7.30 -9.73
C GLY A 148 17.05 5.93 -10.02
N ASP A 149 17.42 5.69 -11.28
CA ASP A 149 18.04 4.46 -11.78
C ASP A 149 19.43 4.18 -11.17
N GLN A 150 19.91 2.94 -11.31
CA GLN A 150 21.14 2.48 -10.71
C GLN A 150 22.41 2.94 -11.44
N LEU A 151 22.33 3.50 -12.65
CA LEU A 151 23.50 3.72 -13.51
C LEU A 151 23.89 5.19 -13.67
N LEU A 152 22.90 6.07 -13.80
CA LEU A 152 23.07 7.47 -14.22
C LEU A 152 22.46 8.47 -13.24
N SER A 153 21.62 8.03 -12.31
CA SER A 153 20.86 8.95 -11.46
C SER A 153 21.71 9.71 -10.44
N GLN A 154 21.09 10.71 -9.81
CA GLN A 154 21.75 11.50 -8.77
C GLN A 154 21.73 10.76 -7.44
N SER A 155 22.85 10.85 -6.72
CA SER A 155 22.93 10.59 -5.29
C SER A 155 22.63 11.87 -4.52
N ARG A 156 21.73 11.82 -3.53
CA ARG A 156 21.36 12.97 -2.69
C ARG A 156 21.28 12.60 -1.22
N VAL A 157 21.76 13.51 -0.38
CA VAL A 157 21.69 13.37 1.08
C VAL A 157 20.23 13.42 1.57
N ASP A 158 19.39 14.20 0.90
CA ASP A 158 17.95 14.34 1.19
C ASP A 158 17.19 13.01 1.17
N MET A 159 17.66 12.03 0.40
CA MET A 159 17.02 10.71 0.34
C MET A 159 17.08 9.98 1.69
N TYR A 160 18.15 10.15 2.46
CA TYR A 160 18.23 9.60 3.83
C TYR A 160 17.18 10.23 4.74
N ALA A 161 16.96 11.55 4.64
CA ALA A 161 15.92 12.22 5.38
C ALA A 161 14.52 11.72 4.98
N TYR A 162 14.26 11.61 3.68
CA TYR A 162 12.99 11.11 3.13
C TYR A 162 12.67 9.69 3.64
N VAL A 163 13.59 8.73 3.53
CA VAL A 163 13.30 7.35 3.94
C VAL A 163 13.15 7.22 5.47
N LEU A 164 13.94 7.96 6.26
CA LEU A 164 13.86 7.93 7.72
C LEU A 164 12.53 8.51 8.22
N GLN A 165 12.06 9.60 7.60
CA GLN A 165 10.76 10.21 7.89
C GLN A 165 9.59 9.31 7.45
N ALA A 166 9.77 8.52 6.38
CA ALA A 166 8.81 7.50 5.97
C ALA A 166 8.71 6.31 6.96
N GLY A 167 9.58 6.24 7.97
CA GLY A 167 9.60 5.18 8.98
C GLY A 167 10.61 4.06 8.69
N CYS A 168 11.45 4.20 7.66
CA CYS A 168 12.51 3.23 7.37
C CYS A 168 13.55 3.20 8.50
N ARG A 169 14.03 2.00 8.88
CA ARG A 169 14.95 1.76 10.02
C ARG A 169 16.24 1.06 9.62
N CYS A 170 16.42 0.66 8.37
CA CYS A 170 17.70 0.20 7.84
C CYS A 170 18.01 0.95 6.55
N VAL A 171 19.10 1.71 6.55
CA VAL A 171 19.56 2.51 5.40
C VAL A 171 20.92 2.02 4.94
N GLU A 172 21.18 2.10 3.65
CA GLU A 172 22.41 1.62 3.01
C GLU A 172 23.32 2.78 2.61
N VAL A 173 24.62 2.60 2.81
CA VAL A 173 25.66 3.60 2.52
C VAL A 173 26.85 2.92 1.87
N ASP A 174 26.99 3.13 0.56
CA ASP A 174 28.06 2.56 -0.27
C ASP A 174 29.25 3.50 -0.27
N CYS A 175 30.27 3.16 0.53
CA CYS A 175 31.39 4.03 0.84
C CYS A 175 32.57 3.72 -0.09
N TRP A 176 33.06 4.75 -0.78
CA TRP A 176 34.19 4.70 -1.70
C TRP A 176 35.23 5.76 -1.34
N ASP A 177 36.48 5.55 -1.73
CA ASP A 177 37.53 6.55 -1.56
C ASP A 177 37.21 7.81 -2.37
N GLY A 178 37.22 8.97 -1.72
CA GLY A 178 37.04 10.26 -2.37
C GLY A 178 38.32 11.11 -2.45
N PRO A 179 38.24 12.26 -3.12
CA PRO A 179 39.33 13.22 -3.21
C PRO A 179 39.69 13.79 -1.83
N ASP A 180 40.91 14.32 -1.70
CA ASP A 180 41.41 14.96 -0.47
C ASP A 180 41.37 14.07 0.79
N GLY A 181 41.29 12.75 0.57
CA GLY A 181 41.18 11.74 1.60
C GLY A 181 39.83 11.77 2.33
N GLU A 182 38.79 12.39 1.79
CA GLU A 182 37.43 12.36 2.35
C GLU A 182 36.60 11.23 1.71
N PRO A 183 35.96 10.34 2.51
CA PRO A 183 35.13 9.27 1.98
C PRO A 183 33.87 9.82 1.31
N ILE A 184 33.49 9.21 0.19
CA ILE A 184 32.30 9.56 -0.60
C ILE A 184 31.31 8.39 -0.65
N VAL A 185 30.07 8.71 -1.02
CA VAL A 185 28.99 7.74 -1.21
C VAL A 185 28.47 7.84 -2.65
N HIS A 186 28.47 6.72 -3.36
CA HIS A 186 27.87 6.54 -4.68
C HIS A 186 27.77 5.06 -5.04
N HIS A 187 27.05 4.75 -6.13
CA HIS A 187 27.02 3.39 -6.65
C HIS A 187 28.31 3.11 -7.45
N GLY A 188 29.10 2.15 -6.99
CA GLY A 188 30.41 1.81 -7.55
C GLY A 188 30.36 1.46 -9.04
N TYR A 189 31.43 1.78 -9.77
CA TYR A 189 31.56 1.45 -11.20
C TYR A 189 30.42 1.97 -12.12
N THR A 190 29.67 2.99 -11.67
CA THR A 190 28.60 3.64 -12.44
C THR A 190 28.87 5.14 -12.65
N LEU A 191 27.97 5.82 -13.36
CA LEU A 191 28.01 7.27 -13.59
C LEU A 191 27.10 8.05 -12.63
N THR A 192 26.65 7.42 -11.55
CA THR A 192 25.86 8.10 -10.51
C THR A 192 26.67 9.23 -9.85
N SER A 193 25.99 10.30 -9.44
CA SER A 193 26.67 11.41 -8.76
C SER A 193 27.19 10.99 -7.38
N LYS A 194 28.13 11.76 -6.83
CA LYS A 194 28.81 11.46 -5.57
C LYS A 194 28.40 12.45 -4.50
N ILE A 195 28.23 12.00 -3.27
CA ILE A 195 27.98 12.84 -2.09
C ILE A 195 29.01 12.52 -1.01
N LEU A 196 29.27 13.47 -0.09
CA LEU A 196 30.23 13.24 1.00
C LEU A 196 29.62 12.31 2.05
N PHE A 197 30.41 11.37 2.56
CA PHE A 197 30.00 10.48 3.65
C PHE A 197 29.66 11.28 4.91
N LYS A 198 30.41 12.35 5.21
CA LYS A 198 30.16 13.21 6.36
C LYS A 198 28.74 13.80 6.34
N ASP A 199 28.33 14.39 5.22
CA ASP A 199 27.00 14.99 5.05
C ASP A 199 25.88 13.95 5.23
N VAL A 200 26.12 12.71 4.78
CA VAL A 200 25.21 11.58 4.97
C VAL A 200 25.03 11.28 6.46
N VAL A 201 26.12 11.14 7.21
CA VAL A 201 26.07 10.87 8.65
C VAL A 201 25.40 12.02 9.42
N GLU A 202 25.68 13.28 9.05
CA GLU A 202 25.03 14.46 9.65
C GLU A 202 23.52 14.47 9.40
N THR A 203 23.10 14.12 8.18
CA THR A 203 21.67 14.02 7.84
C THR A 203 21.00 12.87 8.61
N ILE A 204 21.65 11.71 8.69
CA ILE A 204 21.14 10.58 9.49
C ILE A 204 21.04 11.00 10.96
N ASN A 205 22.04 11.67 11.52
CA ASN A 205 22.02 12.14 12.90
C ASN A 205 20.79 13.03 13.18
N LYS A 206 20.46 13.92 12.25
CA LYS A 206 19.32 14.84 12.35
C LYS A 206 17.97 14.13 12.27
N TYR A 207 17.82 13.16 11.37
CA TYR A 207 16.51 12.57 11.06
C TYR A 207 16.28 11.16 11.62
N ALA A 208 17.32 10.47 12.13
CA ALA A 208 17.24 9.09 12.61
C ALA A 208 16.06 8.86 13.55
N PHE A 209 15.83 9.77 14.49
CA PHE A 209 14.78 9.62 15.52
C PHE A 209 13.65 10.65 15.45
N ALA A 210 13.55 11.41 14.35
CA ALA A 210 12.52 12.44 14.19
C ALA A 210 11.11 11.85 14.13
N LYS A 211 10.94 10.71 13.46
CA LYS A 211 9.64 10.01 13.34
C LYS A 211 9.38 9.04 14.49
N THR A 212 10.41 8.35 14.96
CA THR A 212 10.31 7.28 15.96
C THR A 212 11.64 7.06 16.68
N GLN A 213 11.59 6.66 17.94
CA GLN A 213 12.78 6.46 18.77
C GLN A 213 13.44 5.08 18.61
N TYR A 214 12.86 4.14 17.85
CA TYR A 214 13.44 2.81 17.67
C TYR A 214 14.72 2.82 16.83
N PRO A 215 15.62 1.86 17.04
CA PRO A 215 16.97 1.88 16.49
C PRO A 215 17.01 1.95 14.96
N VAL A 216 18.06 2.61 14.44
CA VAL A 216 18.39 2.66 13.02
C VAL A 216 19.61 1.80 12.75
N ILE A 217 19.56 0.96 11.72
CA ILE A 217 20.68 0.15 11.24
C ILE A 217 21.30 0.86 10.04
N LEU A 218 22.59 1.15 10.15
CA LEU A 218 23.43 1.70 9.08
C LEU A 218 24.16 0.54 8.38
N SER A 219 23.67 0.12 7.22
CA SER A 219 24.31 -0.91 6.39
C SER A 219 25.43 -0.28 5.57
N ILE A 220 26.67 -0.40 6.05
CA ILE A 220 27.84 0.14 5.36
C ILE A 220 28.37 -0.93 4.40
N GLU A 221 28.39 -0.59 3.12
CA GLU A 221 29.17 -1.30 2.11
C GLU A 221 30.50 -0.57 1.93
N ASN A 222 31.61 -1.21 2.30
CA ASN A 222 32.91 -0.54 2.44
C ASN A 222 33.87 -0.94 1.33
N HIS A 223 34.22 0.04 0.48
CA HIS A 223 35.23 -0.05 -0.58
C HIS A 223 36.41 0.90 -0.37
N CYS A 224 36.49 1.55 0.80
CA CYS A 224 37.53 2.53 1.12
C CYS A 224 38.87 1.89 1.50
N THR A 225 39.96 2.59 1.23
CA THR A 225 41.29 2.35 1.80
C THR A 225 41.29 2.51 3.32
N VAL A 226 42.22 1.84 4.01
CA VAL A 226 42.33 1.88 5.48
C VAL A 226 42.40 3.31 6.05
N PRO A 227 43.16 4.27 5.48
CA PRO A 227 43.14 5.66 5.95
C PRO A 227 41.75 6.31 5.89
N GLN A 228 41.01 6.12 4.80
CA GLN A 228 39.66 6.67 4.69
C GLN A 228 38.64 5.90 5.55
N GLN A 229 38.83 4.60 5.79
CA GLN A 229 38.03 3.86 6.78
C GLN A 229 38.20 4.43 8.20
N LYS A 230 39.42 4.84 8.58
CA LYS A 230 39.67 5.53 9.86
C LYS A 230 38.92 6.87 9.92
N LYS A 231 38.90 7.63 8.81
CA LYS A 231 38.08 8.85 8.71
C LYS A 231 36.57 8.56 8.80
N MET A 232 36.07 7.49 8.17
CA MET A 232 34.67 7.08 8.30
C MET A 232 34.31 6.81 9.77
N ALA A 233 35.15 6.05 10.48
CA ALA A 233 34.95 5.76 11.89
C ALA A 233 34.98 7.04 12.73
N GLN A 234 35.89 7.98 12.43
CA GLN A 234 35.95 9.29 13.06
C GLN A 234 34.66 10.08 12.85
N HIS A 235 34.19 10.24 11.60
CA HIS A 235 32.93 10.93 11.29
C HIS A 235 31.74 10.30 12.01
N LEU A 236 31.66 8.96 12.06
CA LEU A 236 30.60 8.25 12.79
C LEU A 236 30.63 8.56 14.30
N MET A 237 31.81 8.53 14.92
CA MET A 237 31.94 8.81 16.36
C MET A 237 31.67 10.28 16.70
N GLU A 238 32.22 11.22 15.92
CA GLU A 238 32.08 12.65 16.15
C GLU A 238 30.64 13.15 15.94
N VAL A 239 29.95 12.63 14.92
CA VAL A 239 28.63 13.10 14.53
C VAL A 239 27.51 12.36 15.29
N LEU A 240 27.59 11.03 15.45
CA LEU A 240 26.53 10.26 16.10
C LEU A 240 26.66 10.22 17.63
N GLN A 241 27.87 10.42 18.18
CA GLN A 241 28.11 10.57 19.61
C GLN A 241 27.40 9.51 20.46
N ASP A 242 26.53 9.91 21.38
CA ASP A 242 25.78 9.05 22.30
C ASP A 242 24.76 8.14 21.59
N LYS A 243 24.39 8.44 20.34
CA LYS A 243 23.52 7.58 19.52
C LYS A 243 24.27 6.34 19.03
N LEU A 244 25.59 6.37 18.96
CA LEU A 244 26.40 5.20 18.64
C LEU A 244 26.62 4.36 19.91
N ASP A 245 26.26 3.08 19.88
CA ASP A 245 26.51 2.22 21.04
C ASP A 245 28.00 1.85 21.12
N LEU A 246 28.73 2.47 22.07
CA LEU A 246 30.14 2.20 22.36
C LEU A 246 30.36 1.26 23.58
N SER A 247 29.31 0.72 24.20
CA SER A 247 29.42 -0.23 25.34
C SER A 247 29.95 -1.63 24.98
N ASN A 248 30.71 -2.27 25.87
CA ASN A 248 31.20 -3.64 25.64
C ASN A 248 30.05 -4.65 25.80
N ILE A 249 29.79 -5.44 24.75
CA ILE A 249 28.84 -6.55 24.83
C ILE A 249 29.50 -7.68 25.62
N ASN A 250 28.93 -8.06 26.77
CA ASN A 250 29.39 -9.21 27.52
C ASN A 250 29.05 -10.49 26.74
N VAL A 251 30.05 -11.07 26.08
CA VAL A 251 29.83 -12.12 25.08
C VAL A 251 29.18 -13.38 25.66
N ASN A 252 29.37 -13.58 26.97
CA ASN A 252 28.88 -14.74 27.71
C ASN A 252 27.39 -14.61 28.14
N GLU A 253 26.80 -13.41 28.12
CA GLU A 253 25.47 -13.17 28.72
C GLU A 253 24.30 -13.12 27.71
N SER A 254 24.55 -12.86 26.42
CA SER A 254 23.45 -12.60 25.47
C SER A 254 23.46 -13.48 24.21
N ARG A 255 22.98 -14.74 24.31
CA ARG A 255 22.72 -15.61 23.14
C ARG A 255 21.62 -15.11 22.18
N ARG A 256 21.08 -13.91 22.39
CA ARG A 256 19.99 -13.32 21.60
C ARG A 256 20.34 -11.88 21.28
N LEU A 257 19.77 -11.36 20.19
CA LEU A 257 19.85 -9.93 19.90
C LEU A 257 19.04 -9.13 20.93
N PRO A 258 19.47 -7.90 21.26
CA PRO A 258 18.69 -6.97 22.08
C PRO A 258 17.34 -6.66 21.41
N SER A 259 16.44 -6.06 22.18
CA SER A 259 15.13 -5.65 21.68
C SER A 259 15.16 -4.23 21.10
N PRO A 260 14.22 -3.88 20.19
CA PRO A 260 14.03 -2.50 19.77
C PRO A 260 13.85 -1.54 20.94
N GLU A 261 13.15 -1.97 22.01
CA GLU A 261 12.94 -1.18 23.22
C GLU A 261 14.25 -0.81 23.93
N LEU A 262 15.15 -1.78 24.11
CA LEU A 262 16.46 -1.56 24.76
C LEU A 262 17.40 -0.67 23.95
N LEU A 263 17.22 -0.64 22.63
CA LEU A 263 18.06 0.07 21.68
C LEU A 263 17.46 1.41 21.22
N LYS A 264 16.47 1.95 21.94
CA LYS A 264 15.90 3.26 21.61
C LYS A 264 16.98 4.34 21.57
N GLY A 265 16.90 5.20 20.56
CA GLY A 265 17.86 6.28 20.31
C GLY A 265 19.22 5.81 19.80
N LYS A 266 19.40 4.52 19.45
CA LYS A 266 20.69 3.98 19.01
C LYS A 266 20.77 3.76 17.50
N VAL A 267 21.93 4.07 16.94
CA VAL A 267 22.33 3.75 15.57
C VAL A 267 23.30 2.57 15.61
N LEU A 268 22.96 1.50 14.89
CA LEU A 268 23.74 0.26 14.83
C LEU A 268 24.50 0.19 13.51
N VAL A 269 25.81 -0.01 13.57
CA VAL A 269 26.62 -0.17 12.36
C VAL A 269 26.62 -1.64 11.93
N LYS A 270 26.06 -1.92 10.75
CA LYS A 270 26.15 -3.22 10.08
C LYS A 270 27.32 -3.19 9.09
N GLY A 271 28.28 -4.08 9.29
CA GLY A 271 29.49 -4.14 8.50
C GLY A 271 30.36 -5.34 8.85
N LYS A 272 31.53 -5.43 8.21
CA LYS A 272 32.54 -6.47 8.46
C LYS A 272 33.22 -6.23 9.83
N LYS A 273 33.64 -7.31 10.49
CA LYS A 273 34.31 -7.26 11.81
C LYS A 273 35.55 -8.15 11.82
N LEU A 274 36.65 -7.61 12.36
CA LEU A 274 37.90 -8.34 12.53
C LEU A 274 37.72 -9.60 13.41
N PRO A 275 38.51 -10.65 13.16
CA PRO A 275 38.51 -11.85 14.00
C PRO A 275 38.90 -11.53 15.46
N ALA A 276 38.31 -12.21 16.43
CA ALA A 276 38.60 -11.98 17.86
C ALA A 276 40.03 -12.38 18.29
N ASN A 277 40.72 -13.17 17.47
CA ASN A 277 42.07 -13.67 17.69
C ASN A 277 43.17 -12.84 17.02
N ILE A 278 42.82 -11.69 16.46
CA ILE A 278 43.82 -10.73 15.96
C ILE A 278 44.60 -10.14 17.13
N ASP A 279 45.89 -9.83 16.91
CA ASP A 279 46.74 -9.18 17.91
C ASP A 279 46.06 -7.90 18.45
N ALA A 280 46.12 -7.65 19.76
CA ALA A 280 45.49 -6.49 20.38
C ALA A 280 46.08 -5.17 19.82
N ASP A 281 47.36 -5.19 19.44
CA ASP A 281 48.08 -4.03 18.92
C ASP A 281 47.91 -3.84 17.39
N ALA A 282 47.24 -4.77 16.70
CA ALA A 282 47.04 -4.68 15.25
C ALA A 282 45.94 -3.68 14.88
N GLU A 283 46.32 -2.57 14.25
CA GLU A 283 45.41 -1.50 13.80
C GLU A 283 44.52 -1.85 12.59
N GLU A 284 44.82 -2.96 11.92
CA GLU A 284 44.15 -3.42 10.70
C GLU A 284 44.32 -4.93 10.54
N GLY A 285 43.45 -5.57 9.76
CA GLY A 285 43.57 -6.99 9.43
C GLY A 285 42.75 -7.38 8.21
N ASP A 286 43.02 -8.57 7.70
CA ASP A 286 42.32 -9.09 6.52
C ASP A 286 40.95 -9.67 6.92
N VAL A 287 39.93 -9.25 6.18
CA VAL A 287 38.59 -9.83 6.24
C VAL A 287 38.19 -10.27 4.85
N SER A 288 37.26 -11.23 4.77
CA SER A 288 36.68 -11.61 3.50
C SER A 288 35.86 -10.46 2.91
N ASP A 289 36.10 -10.19 1.64
CA ASP A 289 35.39 -9.19 0.86
C ASP A 289 34.13 -9.83 0.26
N GLU A 290 33.05 -9.80 1.06
CA GLU A 290 31.82 -10.57 0.82
C GLU A 290 30.63 -9.72 0.38
N ASP A 291 30.75 -8.39 0.43
CA ASP A 291 29.70 -7.43 -0.01
C ASP A 291 30.00 -6.85 -1.41
N SER A 292 31.16 -7.12 -2.02
CA SER A 292 31.39 -6.75 -3.43
C SER A 292 30.44 -7.55 -4.32
N GLY A 293 29.45 -6.86 -4.90
CA GLY A 293 28.44 -7.41 -5.82
C GLY A 293 28.98 -7.92 -7.16
N ASP A 294 30.26 -8.32 -7.20
CA ASP A 294 30.91 -8.93 -8.35
C ASP A 294 30.34 -10.33 -8.57
N GLU A 295 29.18 -10.39 -9.24
CA GLU A 295 28.70 -11.58 -9.91
C GLU A 295 29.59 -11.78 -11.14
N ASP A 296 30.71 -12.50 -11.01
CA ASP A 296 31.42 -13.02 -12.18
C ASP A 296 30.44 -13.88 -12.99
N GLU A 297 30.01 -13.33 -14.14
CA GLU A 297 29.17 -13.98 -15.14
C GLU A 297 29.88 -15.22 -15.67
N GLU A 298 29.50 -16.39 -15.16
CA GLU A 298 29.71 -17.65 -15.87
C GLU A 298 28.34 -18.12 -16.35
N GLU A 299 28.20 -18.21 -17.67
CA GLU A 299 27.01 -18.46 -18.47
C GLU A 299 25.99 -19.43 -17.84
N GLU A 300 24.73 -19.00 -17.75
CA GLU A 300 23.61 -19.86 -17.37
C GLU A 300 23.35 -20.93 -18.46
N GLU A 301 23.98 -22.11 -18.34
CA GLU A 301 23.51 -23.28 -19.07
C GLU A 301 22.14 -23.73 -18.51
N GLN A 302 21.12 -23.75 -19.37
CA GLN A 302 19.77 -24.25 -19.07
C GLN A 302 19.78 -25.74 -18.72
N ILE A 303 19.68 -26.09 -17.43
CA ILE A 303 19.76 -27.51 -17.01
C ILE A 303 18.77 -27.89 -15.87
N ASN A 304 18.24 -29.11 -16.00
CA ASN A 304 17.31 -29.84 -15.15
C ASN A 304 17.58 -29.80 -13.63
N GLY A 305 16.51 -30.07 -12.85
CA GLY A 305 16.36 -29.79 -11.41
C GLY A 305 17.44 -30.28 -10.44
N ASP A 306 18.22 -31.32 -10.76
CA ASP A 306 19.27 -31.84 -9.87
C ASP A 306 20.56 -30.98 -9.87
N VAL A 307 20.83 -30.23 -10.94
CA VAL A 307 22.06 -29.43 -11.09
C VAL A 307 21.96 -28.06 -10.40
N ARG A 308 20.74 -27.53 -10.22
CA ARG A 308 20.49 -26.26 -9.49
C ARG A 308 21.01 -26.30 -8.05
N PHE A 309 20.95 -27.45 -7.39
CA PHE A 309 21.53 -27.64 -6.06
C PHE A 309 23.07 -27.53 -6.07
N CYS A 310 23.72 -28.03 -7.12
CA CYS A 310 25.17 -27.97 -7.29
C CYS A 310 25.65 -26.53 -7.57
N VAL A 311 24.90 -25.74 -8.35
CA VAL A 311 25.19 -24.32 -8.60
C VAL A 311 25.04 -23.48 -7.33
N LEU A 312 23.97 -23.71 -6.55
CA LEU A 312 23.78 -23.06 -5.24
C LEU A 312 24.95 -23.36 -4.29
N CYS A 313 25.37 -24.62 -4.17
CA CYS A 313 26.52 -25.02 -3.37
C CYS A 313 27.84 -24.41 -3.87
N LYS A 314 28.07 -24.34 -5.18
CA LYS A 314 29.25 -23.70 -5.77
C LYS A 314 29.28 -22.19 -5.50
N PHE A 315 28.14 -21.49 -5.63
CA PHE A 315 28.03 -20.05 -5.36
C PHE A 315 28.27 -19.72 -3.87
N LEU A 316 27.73 -20.53 -2.95
CA LEU A 316 28.00 -20.39 -1.50
C LEU A 316 29.48 -20.69 -1.14
N CYS A 317 30.22 -21.39 -2.01
CA CYS A 317 31.62 -21.80 -1.82
C CYS A 317 32.66 -21.07 -2.71
N ARG A 318 32.29 -19.99 -3.44
CA ARG A 318 33.21 -19.26 -4.34
C ARG A 318 34.38 -18.57 -3.59
N ARG A 319 35.48 -18.32 -4.32
CA ARG A 319 36.80 -17.87 -3.81
C ARG A 319 36.73 -16.56 -3.01
N ARG A 320 37.51 -16.51 -1.93
CA ARG A 320 37.66 -15.38 -1.00
C ARG A 320 38.43 -14.25 -1.69
N LYS A 321 37.76 -13.19 -2.16
CA LYS A 321 38.40 -11.88 -2.18
C LYS A 321 38.58 -11.45 -0.73
N THR A 322 39.70 -10.84 -0.39
CA THR A 322 39.99 -10.34 0.96
C THR A 322 40.24 -8.85 0.87
N MET A 323 39.67 -8.08 1.78
CA MET A 323 39.95 -6.66 1.93
C MET A 323 40.63 -6.39 3.27
N ARG A 324 41.40 -5.30 3.34
CA ARG A 324 41.95 -4.84 4.61
C ARG A 324 40.92 -3.98 5.34
N LEU A 325 40.63 -4.32 6.59
CA LEU A 325 39.69 -3.64 7.45
C LEU A 325 40.43 -2.96 8.61
N SER A 326 40.13 -1.68 8.84
CA SER A 326 40.63 -0.94 9.99
C SER A 326 39.96 -1.41 11.29
N ARG A 327 40.74 -1.47 12.38
CA ARG A 327 40.19 -1.74 13.72
C ARG A 327 39.14 -0.71 14.12
N ALA A 328 39.41 0.56 13.85
CA ALA A 328 38.51 1.68 14.18
C ALA A 328 37.09 1.47 13.64
N LEU A 329 36.94 1.01 12.38
CA LEU A 329 35.61 0.73 11.81
C LEU A 329 35.03 -0.61 12.30
N SER A 330 35.88 -1.63 12.47
CA SER A 330 35.50 -2.95 12.99
C SER A 330 34.88 -2.89 14.40
N ASP A 331 35.41 -2.03 15.27
CA ASP A 331 34.98 -1.94 16.67
C ASP A 331 33.60 -1.29 16.83
N LEU A 332 33.15 -0.52 15.83
CA LEU A 332 31.79 0.03 15.77
C LEU A 332 30.74 -1.05 15.46
N VAL A 333 31.14 -2.17 14.85
CA VAL A 333 30.24 -3.28 14.52
C VAL A 333 30.03 -4.18 15.73
N LYS A 334 28.79 -4.25 16.20
CA LYS A 334 28.43 -4.92 17.46
C LYS A 334 27.44 -6.05 17.30
N TYR A 335 26.16 -5.70 17.15
CA TYR A 335 25.06 -6.67 17.05
C TYR A 335 24.83 -7.15 15.62
N THR A 336 25.41 -6.45 14.64
CA THR A 336 25.08 -6.56 13.22
C THR A 336 26.31 -6.92 12.38
N LYS A 337 27.06 -7.96 12.78
CA LYS A 337 28.23 -8.42 12.03
C LYS A 337 27.81 -9.02 10.69
N SER A 338 28.26 -8.44 9.59
CA SER A 338 28.09 -9.01 8.25
C SER A 338 28.84 -10.35 8.14
N VAL A 339 28.15 -11.38 7.68
CA VAL A 339 28.72 -12.70 7.35
C VAL A 339 28.06 -13.29 6.11
N ARG A 340 28.86 -13.93 5.25
CA ARG A 340 28.37 -14.71 4.11
C ARG A 340 27.59 -15.94 4.56
N VAL A 341 26.63 -16.33 3.73
CA VAL A 341 25.96 -17.61 3.85
C VAL A 341 26.83 -18.67 3.17
N HIS A 342 27.32 -19.64 3.93
CA HIS A 342 28.11 -20.76 3.37
C HIS A 342 27.30 -22.06 3.34
N ASP A 343 26.60 -22.34 4.43
CA ASP A 343 25.65 -23.44 4.51
C ASP A 343 24.52 -23.08 5.48
N ILE A 344 23.30 -22.99 4.95
CA ILE A 344 22.09 -22.64 5.71
C ILE A 344 21.85 -23.66 6.84
N GLU A 345 22.26 -24.91 6.65
CA GLU A 345 22.06 -25.98 7.64
C GLU A 345 23.02 -25.82 8.83
N THR A 346 24.32 -25.65 8.59
CA THR A 346 25.32 -25.48 9.65
C THR A 346 25.24 -24.09 10.31
N GLN A 347 24.99 -23.04 9.55
CA GLN A 347 24.95 -21.65 10.04
C GLN A 347 23.75 -21.38 10.93
N ALA A 348 22.66 -22.14 10.76
CA ALA A 348 21.54 -22.10 11.69
C ALA A 348 21.94 -22.47 13.14
N TYR A 349 23.09 -23.11 13.38
CA TYR A 349 23.57 -23.45 14.72
C TYR A 349 24.56 -22.43 15.32
N MET A 350 24.87 -21.35 14.62
CA MET A 350 25.88 -20.35 15.00
C MET A 350 25.28 -19.12 15.75
N CYS A 351 26.15 -18.18 16.14
CA CYS A 351 25.84 -17.01 16.98
C CYS A 351 24.74 -16.08 16.43
N SER A 352 23.95 -15.48 17.32
CA SER A 352 22.78 -14.65 16.99
C SER A 352 23.07 -13.24 16.46
N TRP A 353 24.32 -12.74 16.52
CA TRP A 353 24.67 -11.35 16.16
C TRP A 353 25.18 -11.19 14.73
N GLN A 354 24.84 -12.15 13.89
CA GLN A 354 25.23 -12.20 12.50
C GLN A 354 24.11 -11.62 11.63
N VAL A 355 24.50 -10.99 10.53
CA VAL A 355 23.59 -10.52 9.48
C VAL A 355 24.13 -11.04 8.17
N SER A 356 23.31 -11.77 7.43
CA SER A 356 23.66 -12.18 6.07
C SER A 356 22.88 -11.34 5.07
N SER A 357 23.51 -11.02 3.95
CA SER A 357 22.88 -10.33 2.81
C SER A 357 22.81 -11.30 1.64
N LEU A 358 21.65 -11.43 0.99
CA LEU A 358 21.46 -12.24 -0.21
C LEU A 358 20.64 -11.46 -1.23
N ASN A 359 20.99 -11.59 -2.52
CA ASN A 359 20.17 -11.01 -3.58
C ASN A 359 18.79 -11.72 -3.66
N GLU A 360 17.81 -11.07 -4.31
CA GLU A 360 16.44 -11.58 -4.42
C GLU A 360 16.38 -12.94 -5.14
N SER A 361 17.20 -13.13 -6.19
CA SER A 361 17.15 -14.29 -7.08
C SER A 361 17.61 -15.55 -6.35
N LEU A 362 18.74 -15.46 -5.66
CA LEU A 362 19.31 -16.50 -4.82
C LEU A 362 18.39 -16.83 -3.65
N THR A 363 17.86 -15.81 -2.97
CA THR A 363 16.93 -16.03 -1.86
C THR A 363 15.66 -16.72 -2.33
N LYS A 364 15.14 -16.35 -3.51
CA LYS A 364 13.98 -17.00 -4.13
C LYS A 364 14.28 -18.45 -4.50
N GLN A 365 15.47 -18.77 -5.03
CA GLN A 365 15.90 -20.14 -5.29
C GLN A 365 15.97 -20.96 -4.00
N ILE A 366 16.56 -20.41 -2.92
CA ILE A 366 16.60 -21.05 -1.60
C ILE A 366 15.18 -21.30 -1.07
N LEU A 367 14.28 -20.34 -1.22
CA LEU A 367 12.89 -20.47 -0.79
C LEU A 367 12.15 -21.60 -1.52
N GLN A 368 12.47 -21.82 -2.80
CA GLN A 368 11.90 -22.93 -3.58
C GLN A 368 12.48 -24.29 -3.20
N LEU A 369 13.80 -24.36 -2.93
CA LEU A 369 14.49 -25.63 -2.67
C LEU A 369 14.44 -26.06 -1.20
N LYS A 370 14.62 -25.11 -0.27
CA LYS A 370 14.81 -25.35 1.17
C LYS A 370 14.05 -24.32 2.05
N PRO A 371 12.71 -24.19 1.91
CA PRO A 371 11.93 -23.17 2.62
C PRO A 371 12.00 -23.30 4.15
N ALA A 372 11.93 -24.53 4.68
CA ALA A 372 11.92 -24.76 6.13
C ALA A 372 13.29 -24.47 6.78
N GLN A 373 14.39 -24.66 6.04
CA GLN A 373 15.75 -24.34 6.51
C GLN A 373 15.96 -22.83 6.55
N LEU A 374 15.49 -22.10 5.52
CA LEU A 374 15.55 -20.64 5.50
C LEU A 374 14.78 -20.02 6.66
N VAL A 375 13.58 -20.52 6.96
CA VAL A 375 12.79 -20.11 8.12
C VAL A 375 13.55 -20.32 9.43
N ARG A 376 14.24 -21.46 9.58
CA ARG A 376 15.06 -21.77 10.77
C ARG A 376 16.27 -20.85 10.91
N LEU A 377 16.97 -20.53 9.82
CA LEU A 377 18.05 -19.54 9.81
C LEU A 377 17.52 -18.18 10.33
N ASN A 378 16.38 -17.75 9.79
CA ASN A 378 15.71 -16.50 10.14
C ASN A 378 15.07 -16.48 11.55
N GLN A 379 15.09 -17.59 12.30
CA GLN A 379 14.71 -17.59 13.72
C GLN A 379 15.88 -17.18 14.64
N ARG A 380 17.12 -17.27 14.15
CA ARG A 380 18.33 -17.11 14.97
C ARG A 380 19.23 -15.97 14.51
N GLN A 381 19.22 -15.68 13.21
CA GLN A 381 20.08 -14.69 12.56
C GLN A 381 19.23 -13.67 11.78
N LEU A 382 19.71 -12.42 11.67
CA LEU A 382 19.11 -11.45 10.76
C LEU A 382 19.51 -11.78 9.31
N LEU A 383 18.56 -11.61 8.40
CA LEU A 383 18.76 -11.78 6.97
C LEU A 383 18.25 -10.55 6.24
N ARG A 384 19.14 -9.98 5.42
CA ARG A 384 18.89 -8.92 4.47
C ARG A 384 18.70 -9.50 3.08
N VAL A 385 17.64 -9.07 2.41
CA VAL A 385 17.34 -9.39 1.01
C VAL A 385 17.34 -8.09 0.25
N TYR A 386 18.09 -8.01 -0.86
CA TYR A 386 18.21 -6.81 -1.67
C TYR A 386 17.92 -7.09 -3.15
N PRO A 387 17.56 -6.06 -3.94
CA PRO A 387 17.25 -6.20 -5.36
C PRO A 387 18.41 -6.78 -6.17
N SER A 388 18.10 -7.49 -7.25
CA SER A 388 19.14 -7.94 -8.20
C SER A 388 19.73 -6.77 -9.00
N ASN A 389 21.03 -6.86 -9.33
CA ASN A 389 21.74 -5.89 -10.17
C ASN A 389 21.12 -5.73 -11.57
N TYR A 390 20.35 -6.71 -12.06
CA TYR A 390 19.59 -6.60 -13.32
C TYR A 390 18.46 -5.55 -13.27
N ARG A 391 18.07 -5.08 -12.07
CA ARG A 391 17.06 -4.02 -11.88
C ARG A 391 17.68 -2.64 -12.01
N VAL A 392 18.28 -2.38 -13.16
CA VAL A 392 18.97 -1.11 -13.46
C VAL A 392 18.04 0.10 -13.38
N ASP A 393 16.74 -0.10 -13.61
CA ASP A 393 15.68 0.89 -13.49
C ASP A 393 15.25 1.19 -12.05
N SER A 394 15.91 0.58 -11.06
CA SER A 394 15.53 0.64 -9.65
C SER A 394 14.15 0.05 -9.36
N SER A 395 13.63 -0.84 -10.21
CA SER A 395 12.40 -1.57 -9.92
C SER A 395 12.51 -2.38 -8.62
N ASN A 396 11.35 -2.69 -8.04
CA ASN A 396 11.28 -3.44 -6.79
C ASN A 396 10.73 -4.86 -7.02
N PHE A 397 11.32 -5.84 -6.34
CA PHE A 397 10.76 -7.18 -6.25
C PHE A 397 9.58 -7.24 -5.27
N ASN A 398 8.77 -8.29 -5.36
CA ASN A 398 7.67 -8.50 -4.41
C ASN A 398 8.23 -8.91 -3.03
N PRO A 399 8.04 -8.10 -1.97
CA PRO A 399 8.60 -8.40 -0.65
C PRO A 399 7.85 -9.52 0.11
N GLN A 400 6.60 -9.82 -0.26
CA GLN A 400 5.75 -10.74 0.51
C GLN A 400 6.32 -12.17 0.65
N PRO A 401 6.84 -12.84 -0.39
CA PRO A 401 7.43 -14.17 -0.26
C PRO A 401 8.59 -14.23 0.74
N PHE A 402 9.38 -13.16 0.83
CA PHE A 402 10.50 -13.05 1.76
C PHE A 402 10.01 -12.82 3.19
N TRP A 403 8.97 -12.01 3.38
CA TRP A 403 8.32 -11.88 4.68
C TRP A 403 7.67 -13.20 5.15
N ASN A 404 7.07 -13.97 4.25
CA ASN A 404 6.54 -15.30 4.52
C ASN A 404 7.65 -16.24 5.03
N ALA A 405 8.87 -16.09 4.51
CA ALA A 405 10.06 -16.82 4.95
C ALA A 405 10.74 -16.24 6.21
N ARG A 406 10.13 -15.23 6.86
CA ARG A 406 10.67 -14.49 8.02
C ARG A 406 11.92 -13.65 7.74
N CYS A 407 12.23 -13.29 6.50
CA CYS A 407 13.32 -12.35 6.22
C CYS A 407 13.06 -11.02 6.96
N HIS A 408 14.11 -10.41 7.50
CA HIS A 408 13.99 -9.28 8.44
C HIS A 408 14.09 -7.96 7.69
N LEU A 409 15.18 -7.81 6.95
CA LEU A 409 15.61 -6.60 6.29
C LEU A 409 15.36 -6.77 4.78
N VAL A 410 14.10 -6.74 4.37
CA VAL A 410 13.74 -6.83 2.95
C VAL A 410 13.85 -5.42 2.36
N ALA A 411 15.02 -5.14 1.78
CA ALA A 411 15.40 -3.82 1.32
C ALA A 411 14.78 -3.51 -0.05
N LEU A 412 14.16 -2.34 -0.18
CA LEU A 412 13.51 -1.86 -1.40
C LEU A 412 14.10 -0.51 -1.82
N ASN A 413 14.03 -0.21 -3.12
CA ASN A 413 14.34 1.08 -3.70
C ASN A 413 13.19 2.06 -3.38
N TYR A 414 13.40 3.00 -2.46
CA TYR A 414 12.35 3.92 -1.98
C TYR A 414 12.04 5.04 -2.97
N GLN A 415 12.96 5.33 -3.90
CA GLN A 415 12.76 6.28 -4.99
C GLN A 415 11.76 5.79 -6.04
N THR A 416 11.49 4.48 -6.08
CA THR A 416 10.59 3.86 -7.06
C THR A 416 9.23 3.59 -6.44
N GLU A 417 8.28 4.48 -6.71
CA GLU A 417 6.87 4.29 -6.35
C GLU A 417 6.26 3.05 -7.05
N GLY A 418 5.15 2.58 -6.50
CA GLY A 418 4.35 1.51 -7.11
C GLY A 418 3.99 0.40 -6.13
N ARG A 419 3.46 -0.70 -6.68
CA ARG A 419 2.85 -1.79 -5.89
C ARG A 419 3.73 -2.27 -4.74
N MET A 420 5.02 -2.49 -4.97
CA MET A 420 5.89 -3.09 -3.96
C MET A 420 6.16 -2.15 -2.77
N LEU A 421 6.32 -0.84 -3.04
CA LEU A 421 6.51 0.16 -1.99
C LEU A 421 5.20 0.44 -1.24
N GLN A 422 4.05 0.39 -1.92
CA GLN A 422 2.73 0.43 -1.28
C GLN A 422 2.53 -0.73 -0.29
N LEU A 423 2.93 -1.95 -0.66
CA LEU A 423 2.90 -3.11 0.25
C LEU A 423 3.80 -2.91 1.47
N ASN A 424 5.00 -2.33 1.26
CA ASN A 424 5.92 -1.98 2.33
C ASN A 424 5.28 -0.97 3.29
N ARG A 425 4.72 0.14 2.80
CA ARG A 425 4.02 1.13 3.63
C ARG A 425 2.87 0.51 4.41
N ALA A 426 2.02 -0.28 3.76
CA ALA A 426 0.88 -0.94 4.41
C ALA A 426 1.29 -1.88 5.54
N LYS A 427 2.38 -2.64 5.35
CA LYS A 427 2.92 -3.52 6.40
C LYS A 427 3.42 -2.73 7.60
N PHE A 428 4.23 -1.70 7.36
CA PHE A 428 4.89 -0.94 8.43
C PHE A 428 3.98 0.08 9.12
N ALA A 429 2.89 0.50 8.47
CA ALA A 429 1.85 1.30 9.08
C ALA A 429 1.16 0.61 10.28
N ALA A 430 1.15 -0.72 10.34
CA ALA A 430 0.41 -1.49 11.35
C ALA A 430 0.89 -1.32 12.81
N ASN A 431 2.03 -0.67 13.05
CA ASN A 431 2.59 -0.47 14.39
C ASN A 431 3.04 0.99 14.60
N GLY A 432 2.17 1.95 14.29
CA GLY A 432 2.44 3.38 14.41
C GLY A 432 3.48 3.91 13.43
N ASN A 433 3.65 3.22 12.30
CA ASN A 433 4.71 3.48 11.33
C ASN A 433 6.11 3.64 11.95
N CYS A 434 6.40 2.85 12.99
CA CYS A 434 7.66 2.92 13.72
C CYS A 434 8.81 2.15 13.04
N GLY A 435 8.53 1.51 11.90
CA GLY A 435 9.49 0.74 11.10
C GLY A 435 9.80 -0.66 11.61
N TYR A 436 9.22 -1.07 12.75
CA TYR A 436 9.33 -2.41 13.31
C TYR A 436 7.94 -3.05 13.45
N VAL A 437 7.77 -4.24 12.90
CA VAL A 437 6.51 -5.02 13.00
C VAL A 437 6.82 -6.41 13.54
N LEU A 438 6.22 -6.75 14.68
CA LEU A 438 6.42 -8.03 15.36
C LEU A 438 5.89 -9.18 14.51
N LYS A 439 6.73 -10.19 14.29
CA LYS A 439 6.38 -11.42 13.58
C LYS A 439 5.40 -12.25 14.43
N PRO A 440 4.42 -12.92 13.80
CA PRO A 440 3.54 -13.84 14.51
C PRO A 440 4.29 -14.93 15.28
N LYS A 441 3.81 -15.26 16.49
CA LYS A 441 4.42 -16.26 17.38
C LYS A 441 4.56 -17.64 16.73
N CYS A 442 3.62 -18.02 15.86
CA CYS A 442 3.64 -19.28 15.11
C CYS A 442 4.81 -19.38 14.12
N LEU A 443 5.30 -18.25 13.59
CA LEU A 443 6.52 -18.24 12.79
C LEU A 443 7.77 -18.38 13.69
N CYS A 444 7.69 -17.94 14.95
CA CYS A 444 8.83 -17.89 15.88
C CYS A 444 9.09 -19.23 16.60
N LYS A 445 8.19 -20.21 16.49
CA LYS A 445 8.28 -21.50 17.17
C LYS A 445 7.95 -22.66 16.22
N GLY A 446 8.85 -23.64 16.13
CA GLY A 446 8.60 -24.89 15.39
C GLY A 446 9.00 -24.86 13.91
N ALA A 447 8.70 -25.97 13.21
CA ALA A 447 8.95 -26.13 11.79
C ALA A 447 7.76 -25.55 11.00
N PHE A 448 7.93 -24.32 10.51
CA PHE A 448 6.97 -23.65 9.63
C PHE A 448 7.46 -23.71 8.18
N ASN A 449 6.56 -24.02 7.23
CA ASN A 449 6.85 -23.99 5.81
C ASN A 449 5.79 -23.13 5.09
N PRO A 450 6.16 -21.95 4.55
CA PRO A 450 5.22 -21.04 3.89
C PRO A 450 4.63 -21.58 2.58
N MET A 451 5.17 -22.68 2.04
CA MET A 451 4.74 -23.26 0.76
C MET A 451 3.72 -24.39 0.91
N LEU A 452 3.34 -24.78 2.14
CA LEU A 452 2.34 -25.83 2.36
C LEU A 452 0.91 -25.28 2.22
N GLU A 453 -0.02 -26.13 1.80
CA GLU A 453 -1.46 -25.82 1.73
C GLU A 453 -2.09 -25.65 3.13
N ASP A 454 -1.55 -26.35 4.14
CA ASP A 454 -1.87 -26.10 5.54
C ASP A 454 -0.58 -25.84 6.33
N PRO A 455 -0.10 -24.58 6.34
CA PRO A 455 1.14 -24.19 7.02
C PRO A 455 1.08 -24.36 8.55
N LEU A 456 -0.13 -24.34 9.12
CA LEU A 456 -0.38 -24.42 10.56
C LEU A 456 -1.61 -25.28 10.85
N PRO A 457 -1.47 -26.62 10.78
CA PRO A 457 -2.57 -27.53 11.04
C PRO A 457 -3.23 -27.27 12.39
N GLY A 458 -4.56 -27.22 12.39
CA GLY A 458 -5.37 -26.99 13.60
C GLY A 458 -5.48 -25.54 14.08
N HIS A 459 -4.87 -24.57 13.38
CA HIS A 459 -5.10 -23.15 13.67
C HIS A 459 -6.43 -22.66 13.09
N ARG A 460 -7.03 -21.64 13.73
CA ARG A 460 -8.25 -21.00 13.24
C ARG A 460 -7.97 -20.27 11.93
N LYS A 461 -8.85 -20.46 10.95
CA LYS A 461 -8.88 -19.67 9.71
C LYS A 461 -9.82 -18.49 9.93
N SER A 462 -9.66 -17.42 9.17
CA SER A 462 -10.59 -16.28 9.20
C SER A 462 -11.24 -16.12 7.83
N GLN A 463 -12.54 -15.83 7.80
CA GLN A 463 -13.27 -15.46 6.61
C GLN A 463 -13.48 -13.96 6.62
N LEU A 464 -13.03 -13.31 5.55
CA LEU A 464 -13.25 -11.90 5.30
C LEU A 464 -14.40 -11.77 4.31
N VAL A 465 -15.49 -11.15 4.74
CA VAL A 465 -16.64 -10.83 3.92
C VAL A 465 -16.66 -9.32 3.73
N LEU A 466 -16.45 -8.87 2.50
CA LEU A 466 -16.40 -7.46 2.11
C LEU A 466 -17.58 -7.15 1.22
N LYS A 467 -18.53 -6.35 1.70
CA LYS A 467 -19.55 -5.76 0.84
C LYS A 467 -19.03 -4.43 0.30
N ILE A 468 -18.76 -4.36 -1.00
CA ILE A 468 -18.37 -3.14 -1.70
C ILE A 468 -19.65 -2.40 -2.07
N ILE A 469 -19.91 -1.28 -1.40
CA ILE A 469 -21.21 -0.59 -1.45
C ILE A 469 -21.15 0.47 -2.54
N SER A 470 -20.28 1.47 -2.37
CA SER A 470 -20.25 2.67 -3.21
C SER A 470 -18.88 3.33 -3.27
N GLY A 471 -18.66 4.19 -4.27
CA GLY A 471 -17.47 5.02 -4.41
C GLY A 471 -17.82 6.49 -4.21
N GLN A 472 -16.82 7.31 -3.90
CA GLN A 472 -16.99 8.75 -3.71
C GLN A 472 -15.88 9.49 -4.44
N GLN A 473 -16.24 10.44 -5.30
CA GLN A 473 -15.34 11.41 -5.95
C GLN A 473 -14.09 10.77 -6.54
N LEU A 474 -14.28 9.69 -7.31
CA LEU A 474 -13.19 9.00 -7.97
C LEU A 474 -12.66 9.90 -9.11
N PRO A 475 -11.36 10.26 -9.09
CA PRO A 475 -10.81 11.17 -10.08
C PRO A 475 -10.63 10.45 -11.42
N LYS A 476 -10.59 11.23 -12.50
CA LYS A 476 -10.15 10.74 -13.80
C LYS A 476 -8.67 10.33 -13.74
N PRO A 477 -8.28 9.19 -14.35
CA PRO A 477 -6.88 8.82 -14.51
C PRO A 477 -6.08 9.93 -15.21
N LYS A 478 -4.90 10.27 -14.69
CA LYS A 478 -4.05 11.35 -15.24
C LYS A 478 -3.47 11.02 -16.62
N ASP A 479 -3.31 9.74 -16.90
CA ASP A 479 -2.66 9.22 -18.12
C ASP A 479 -3.68 8.65 -19.12
N SER A 480 -4.97 8.97 -18.98
CA SER A 480 -6.01 8.47 -19.89
C SER A 480 -5.71 8.88 -21.33
N MET A 481 -5.76 7.90 -22.24
CA MET A 481 -5.45 8.06 -23.67
C MET A 481 -6.32 9.12 -24.37
N LEU A 482 -7.50 9.42 -23.83
CA LEU A 482 -8.45 10.40 -24.36
C LEU A 482 -8.30 11.81 -23.74
N GLY A 483 -7.40 11.96 -22.76
CA GLY A 483 -7.13 13.23 -22.05
C GLY A 483 -8.35 13.82 -21.35
N ASP A 484 -8.30 15.12 -21.04
CA ASP A 484 -9.39 15.85 -20.36
C ASP A 484 -10.70 15.98 -21.18
N ARG A 485 -10.75 15.46 -22.42
CA ARG A 485 -11.76 15.83 -23.43
C ARG A 485 -12.94 14.87 -23.63
N GLY A 486 -13.19 13.94 -22.72
CA GLY A 486 -14.59 13.58 -22.44
C GLY A 486 -14.96 12.10 -22.49
N GLU A 487 -14.47 11.33 -21.53
CA GLU A 487 -15.20 10.15 -21.05
C GLU A 487 -15.39 10.32 -19.54
N ILE A 488 -16.60 10.03 -19.04
CA ILE A 488 -16.82 9.86 -17.61
C ILE A 488 -16.27 8.48 -17.28
N ILE A 489 -15.62 8.35 -16.13
CA ILE A 489 -15.01 7.06 -15.78
C ILE A 489 -16.09 5.99 -15.56
N ASP A 490 -15.72 4.76 -15.88
CA ASP A 490 -16.49 3.53 -15.73
C ASP A 490 -15.88 2.67 -14.60
N PRO A 491 -16.05 3.04 -13.32
CA PRO A 491 -15.23 2.46 -12.27
C PRO A 491 -15.68 1.07 -11.85
N PHE A 492 -14.71 0.21 -11.57
CA PHE A 492 -14.89 -1.04 -10.84
C PHE A 492 -13.82 -1.19 -9.74
N VAL A 493 -14.19 -1.94 -8.69
CA VAL A 493 -13.31 -2.19 -7.56
C VAL A 493 -12.77 -3.61 -7.61
N GLU A 494 -11.47 -3.74 -7.42
CA GLU A 494 -10.75 -5.01 -7.41
C GLU A 494 -10.08 -5.17 -6.04
N VAL A 495 -10.39 -6.26 -5.34
CA VAL A 495 -9.82 -6.57 -4.02
C VAL A 495 -8.88 -7.76 -4.14
N GLU A 496 -7.64 -7.54 -3.74
CA GLU A 496 -6.55 -8.51 -3.76
C GLU A 496 -6.09 -8.82 -2.34
N ILE A 497 -6.04 -10.11 -2.00
CA ILE A 497 -5.43 -10.63 -0.78
C ILE A 497 -3.98 -11.02 -1.07
N ILE A 498 -3.07 -10.49 -0.26
CA ILE A 498 -1.62 -10.70 -0.42
C ILE A 498 -1.08 -11.27 0.88
N GLY A 499 -0.53 -12.48 0.85
CA GLY A 499 -0.10 -13.17 2.06
C GLY A 499 0.71 -14.42 1.76
N LEU A 500 0.36 -15.52 2.41
CA LEU A 500 0.83 -16.84 1.99
C LEU A 500 0.26 -17.19 0.61
N PRO A 501 0.95 -18.03 -0.19
CA PRO A 501 0.45 -18.45 -1.49
C PRO A 501 -0.97 -19.02 -1.45
N ILE A 502 -1.33 -19.76 -0.39
CA ILE A 502 -2.67 -20.33 -0.20
C ILE A 502 -3.75 -19.27 0.09
N ASP A 503 -3.37 -18.10 0.60
CA ASP A 503 -4.28 -17.00 0.92
C ASP A 503 -4.43 -16.01 -0.24
N CYS A 504 -3.52 -16.03 -1.21
CA CYS A 504 -3.54 -15.15 -2.35
C CYS A 504 -4.78 -15.39 -3.21
N ASN A 505 -5.66 -14.40 -3.28
CA ASN A 505 -6.90 -14.45 -4.04
C ASN A 505 -7.28 -13.03 -4.48
N LYS A 506 -7.99 -12.92 -5.60
CA LYS A 506 -8.35 -11.66 -6.23
C LYS A 506 -9.77 -11.75 -6.78
N GLN A 507 -10.63 -10.82 -6.40
CA GLN A 507 -12.01 -10.71 -6.87
C GLN A 507 -12.30 -9.26 -7.24
N GLN A 508 -13.30 -9.04 -8.09
CA GLN A 508 -13.67 -7.70 -8.56
C GLN A 508 -15.20 -7.56 -8.62
N THR A 509 -15.67 -6.32 -8.55
CA THR A 509 -17.07 -5.96 -8.79
C THR A 509 -17.37 -5.87 -10.29
N ARG A 510 -18.65 -5.67 -10.62
CA ARG A 510 -19.05 -5.17 -11.93
C ARG A 510 -18.56 -3.74 -12.17
N VAL A 511 -18.59 -3.34 -13.43
CA VAL A 511 -18.36 -1.97 -13.90
C VAL A 511 -19.64 -1.15 -13.67
N VAL A 512 -19.47 0.11 -13.28
CA VAL A 512 -20.56 1.09 -13.23
C VAL A 512 -20.28 2.12 -14.32
N ASP A 513 -21.13 2.18 -15.31
CA ASP A 513 -20.93 3.03 -16.49
C ASP A 513 -21.19 4.52 -16.16
N ASP A 514 -20.37 5.40 -16.72
CA ASP A 514 -20.46 6.86 -16.70
C ASP A 514 -20.68 7.47 -15.30
N ASN A 515 -20.03 6.93 -14.26
CA ASN A 515 -20.20 7.45 -12.90
C ASN A 515 -18.93 7.38 -12.02
N GLY A 516 -18.13 8.45 -12.07
CA GLY A 516 -17.04 8.67 -11.12
C GLY A 516 -17.43 9.37 -9.81
N PHE A 517 -18.59 10.00 -9.75
CA PHE A 517 -18.94 10.86 -8.62
C PHE A 517 -19.43 10.06 -7.40
N ASN A 518 -20.33 9.10 -7.62
CA ASN A 518 -20.96 8.30 -6.58
C ASN A 518 -21.41 6.90 -7.07
N PRO A 519 -20.52 6.10 -7.70
CA PRO A 519 -20.90 4.77 -8.22
C PRO A 519 -21.40 3.84 -7.11
N MET A 520 -22.35 2.96 -7.44
CA MET A 520 -22.97 2.00 -6.52
C MET A 520 -22.81 0.57 -7.05
N TRP A 521 -22.02 -0.26 -6.36
CA TRP A 521 -21.78 -1.66 -6.73
C TRP A 521 -22.70 -2.62 -5.99
N GLU A 522 -22.82 -2.47 -4.66
CA GLU A 522 -23.62 -3.35 -3.78
C GLU A 522 -23.28 -4.85 -3.88
N GLU A 523 -22.00 -5.17 -4.06
CA GLU A 523 -21.52 -6.54 -4.27
C GLU A 523 -20.75 -7.08 -3.07
N THR A 524 -20.84 -8.39 -2.81
CA THR A 524 -20.15 -9.05 -1.69
C THR A 524 -19.05 -9.98 -2.19
N LEU A 525 -17.83 -9.69 -1.76
CA LEU A 525 -16.63 -10.49 -2.02
C LEU A 525 -16.27 -11.28 -0.75
N VAL A 526 -15.92 -12.56 -0.90
CA VAL A 526 -15.63 -13.46 0.23
C VAL A 526 -14.27 -14.11 0.06
N PHE A 527 -13.42 -13.97 1.09
CA PHE A 527 -12.06 -14.50 1.12
C PHE A 527 -11.85 -15.38 2.35
N THR A 528 -11.11 -16.48 2.20
CA THR A 528 -10.72 -17.37 3.32
C THR A 528 -9.22 -17.26 3.55
N LEU A 529 -8.82 -16.91 4.77
CA LEU A 529 -7.45 -16.64 5.19
C LEU A 529 -6.98 -17.70 6.19
N HIS A 530 -5.92 -18.41 5.84
CA HIS A 530 -5.22 -19.38 6.67
C HIS A 530 -4.25 -18.69 7.63
N MET A 531 -3.58 -17.62 7.17
CA MET A 531 -2.66 -16.83 7.99
C MET A 531 -3.02 -15.34 7.96
N PRO A 532 -4.15 -14.93 8.57
CA PRO A 532 -4.56 -13.53 8.64
C PRO A 532 -3.51 -12.62 9.30
N GLN A 533 -2.60 -13.17 10.11
CA GLN A 533 -1.61 -12.36 10.83
C GLN A 533 -0.51 -11.76 9.94
N ILE A 534 -0.33 -12.24 8.70
CA ILE A 534 0.65 -11.68 7.74
C ILE A 534 0.01 -11.25 6.41
N ALA A 535 -1.32 -11.36 6.31
CA ALA A 535 -2.06 -10.98 5.12
C ALA A 535 -2.24 -9.45 5.04
N LEU A 536 -2.18 -8.94 3.82
CA LEU A 536 -2.54 -7.58 3.42
C LEU A 536 -3.77 -7.66 2.52
N VAL A 537 -4.64 -6.68 2.64
CA VAL A 537 -5.83 -6.50 1.79
C VAL A 537 -5.61 -5.24 0.97
N ARG A 538 -5.67 -5.36 -0.35
CA ARG A 538 -5.42 -4.28 -1.29
C ARG A 538 -6.68 -4.01 -2.10
N PHE A 539 -7.22 -2.81 -1.94
CA PHE A 539 -8.33 -2.28 -2.72
C PHE A 539 -7.74 -1.49 -3.88
N MET A 540 -8.19 -1.77 -5.10
CA MET A 540 -7.81 -1.04 -6.30
C MET A 540 -9.06 -0.59 -7.02
N VAL A 541 -9.03 0.63 -7.52
CA VAL A 541 -10.09 1.20 -8.34
C VAL A 541 -9.52 1.37 -9.74
N TRP A 542 -10.25 0.83 -10.71
CA TRP A 542 -9.90 0.85 -12.12
C TRP A 542 -11.02 1.52 -12.89
N ASP A 543 -10.64 2.23 -13.95
CA ASP A 543 -11.52 2.70 -15.00
C ASP A 543 -11.59 1.63 -16.08
N HIS A 544 -12.77 1.31 -16.60
CA HIS A 544 -12.92 0.37 -17.71
C HIS A 544 -12.98 1.11 -19.03
N ASP A 545 -12.01 0.86 -19.91
CA ASP A 545 -12.00 1.43 -21.25
C ASP A 545 -12.22 0.33 -22.31
N PRO A 546 -12.79 0.66 -23.48
CA PRO A 546 -12.92 -0.30 -24.59
C PRO A 546 -11.59 -0.95 -25.02
N ILE A 547 -10.46 -0.26 -24.82
CA ILE A 547 -9.11 -0.69 -25.22
C ILE A 547 -8.31 -1.24 -24.03
N GLY A 548 -8.82 -1.15 -22.79
CA GLY A 548 -8.08 -1.59 -21.61
C GLY A 548 -8.73 -1.25 -20.28
N ARG A 549 -7.87 -0.84 -19.34
CA ARG A 549 -8.29 -0.33 -18.04
C ARG A 549 -7.24 0.62 -17.52
N ASP A 550 -7.68 1.77 -17.04
CA ASP A 550 -6.80 2.77 -16.46
C ASP A 550 -6.83 2.70 -14.94
N PHE A 551 -5.67 2.86 -14.31
CA PHE A 551 -5.55 2.81 -12.86
C PHE A 551 -5.99 4.14 -12.25
N ILE A 552 -7.02 4.13 -11.40
CA ILE A 552 -7.46 5.32 -10.68
C ILE A 552 -6.68 5.45 -9.38
N GLY A 553 -6.77 4.45 -8.49
CA GLY A 553 -6.16 4.54 -7.18
C GLY A 553 -6.18 3.23 -6.39
N GLN A 554 -5.48 3.20 -5.26
CA GLN A 554 -5.47 2.03 -4.38
C GLN A 554 -5.38 2.41 -2.92
N ARG A 555 -5.77 1.47 -2.06
CA ARG A 555 -5.43 1.47 -0.64
C ARG A 555 -5.07 0.06 -0.20
N THR A 556 -3.91 -0.09 0.46
CA THR A 556 -3.45 -1.38 0.98
C THR A 556 -3.34 -1.33 2.49
N ILE A 557 -3.90 -2.32 3.18
CA ILE A 557 -4.02 -2.35 4.63
C ILE A 557 -3.63 -3.74 5.14
N ALA A 558 -2.88 -3.81 6.24
CA ALA A 558 -2.66 -5.09 6.92
C ALA A 558 -3.99 -5.62 7.48
N PHE A 559 -4.29 -6.90 7.28
CA PHE A 559 -5.57 -7.49 7.71
C PHE A 559 -5.87 -7.23 9.19
N LYS A 560 -4.85 -7.30 10.05
CA LYS A 560 -4.97 -7.01 11.49
C LYS A 560 -5.28 -5.55 11.83
N SER A 561 -5.01 -4.62 10.91
CA SER A 561 -5.31 -3.21 11.06
C SER A 561 -6.66 -2.83 10.46
N MET A 562 -7.43 -3.80 9.95
CA MET A 562 -8.74 -3.54 9.35
C MET A 562 -9.84 -3.60 10.41
N MET A 563 -10.68 -2.56 10.46
CA MET A 563 -11.82 -2.47 11.35
C MET A 563 -13.08 -3.10 10.71
N PRO A 564 -13.90 -3.84 11.49
CA PRO A 564 -15.19 -4.35 11.02
C PRO A 564 -16.26 -3.24 10.96
N GLY A 565 -17.40 -3.55 10.34
CA GLY A 565 -18.55 -2.65 10.19
C GLY A 565 -18.51 -1.83 8.90
N TYR A 566 -19.34 -0.78 8.84
CA TYR A 566 -19.36 0.16 7.71
C TYR A 566 -18.19 1.12 7.80
N ARG A 567 -17.35 1.16 6.77
CA ARG A 567 -16.08 1.89 6.75
C ARG A 567 -15.83 2.56 5.41
N HIS A 568 -15.07 3.64 5.44
CA HIS A 568 -14.47 4.27 4.28
C HIS A 568 -13.05 3.75 4.07
N VAL A 569 -12.75 3.32 2.84
CA VAL A 569 -11.42 3.02 2.35
C VAL A 569 -10.95 4.22 1.54
N TYR A 570 -10.19 5.11 2.18
CA TYR A 570 -9.60 6.28 1.50
C TYR A 570 -8.44 5.85 0.58
N LEU A 571 -8.46 6.30 -0.66
CA LEU A 571 -7.42 5.99 -1.64
C LEU A 571 -6.12 6.75 -1.32
N GLU A 572 -4.99 6.08 -1.42
CA GLU A 572 -3.68 6.64 -1.08
C GLU A 572 -3.31 7.78 -2.03
N GLY A 573 -2.95 8.94 -1.47
CA GLY A 573 -2.54 10.12 -2.24
C GLY A 573 -3.70 10.95 -2.82
N MET A 574 -4.93 10.74 -2.35
CA MET A 574 -6.13 11.45 -2.82
C MET A 574 -6.94 12.00 -1.64
N GLU A 575 -7.26 13.30 -1.65
CA GLU A 575 -7.82 13.98 -0.46
C GLU A 575 -9.33 13.75 -0.24
N GLU A 576 -10.07 13.14 -1.18
CA GLU A 576 -11.53 12.91 -1.03
C GLU A 576 -12.02 11.58 -1.61
N ALA A 577 -11.18 10.90 -2.41
CA ALA A 577 -11.59 9.68 -3.11
C ALA A 577 -11.64 8.49 -2.14
N SER A 578 -12.79 7.85 -2.03
CA SER A 578 -12.94 6.69 -1.14
C SER A 578 -13.93 5.65 -1.66
N ILE A 579 -13.84 4.45 -1.10
CA ILE A 579 -14.77 3.35 -1.30
C ILE A 579 -15.47 3.11 0.03
N PHE A 580 -16.80 3.14 0.04
CA PHE A 580 -17.60 2.76 1.19
C PHE A 580 -17.84 1.25 1.17
N VAL A 581 -17.50 0.58 2.26
CA VAL A 581 -17.55 -0.88 2.38
C VAL A 581 -18.18 -1.29 3.70
N HIS A 582 -18.72 -2.49 3.76
CA HIS A 582 -19.02 -3.17 5.02
C HIS A 582 -18.08 -4.37 5.19
N VAL A 583 -17.37 -4.40 6.32
CA VAL A 583 -16.35 -5.40 6.65
C VAL A 583 -16.87 -6.33 7.73
N ALA A 584 -16.94 -7.64 7.45
CA ALA A 584 -17.20 -8.66 8.44
C ALA A 584 -16.08 -9.70 8.47
N ILE A 585 -15.60 -10.01 9.68
CA ILE A 585 -14.52 -10.97 9.93
C ILE A 585 -15.06 -12.09 10.82
N ASN A 586 -15.08 -13.31 10.29
CA ASN A 586 -15.59 -14.48 11.00
C ASN A 586 -14.48 -15.52 11.20
N ASP A 587 -14.31 -16.04 12.41
CA ASP A 587 -13.38 -17.14 12.67
C ASP A 587 -14.01 -18.48 12.28
N ILE A 588 -13.32 -19.26 11.43
CA ILE A 588 -13.72 -20.62 11.04
C ILE A 588 -12.83 -21.63 11.75
N THR A 589 -13.44 -22.47 12.59
CA THR A 589 -12.84 -23.72 13.08
C THR A 589 -13.11 -24.83 12.06
N GLY A 590 -12.08 -25.62 11.71
CA GLY A 590 -12.06 -26.59 10.60
C GLY A 590 -13.01 -27.80 10.63
N LYS A 591 -14.24 -27.64 11.14
CA LYS A 591 -15.30 -28.65 11.07
C LYS A 591 -16.69 -28.04 10.83
N VAL A 592 -16.90 -27.24 9.78
CA VAL A 592 -18.27 -27.02 9.24
C VAL A 592 -18.21 -26.82 7.73
N THR A 593 -19.08 -27.54 7.02
CA THR A 593 -19.27 -27.57 5.57
C THR A 593 -19.63 -26.20 5.01
N PHE A 594 -18.97 -25.84 3.90
CA PHE A 594 -18.90 -24.50 3.26
C PHE A 594 -20.22 -23.84 2.79
N TYR A 595 -21.39 -24.45 3.01
CA TYR A 595 -22.64 -23.98 2.39
C TYR A 595 -23.60 -23.24 3.33
N TYR A 596 -23.38 -23.25 4.65
CA TYR A 596 -24.38 -22.73 5.60
C TYR A 596 -24.22 -21.23 5.94
N ILE A 597 -23.00 -20.70 5.94
CA ILE A 597 -22.74 -19.33 6.44
C ILE A 597 -23.03 -18.25 5.38
N SER A 598 -22.66 -18.48 4.11
CA SER A 598 -23.05 -17.57 3.03
C SER A 598 -24.56 -17.53 2.82
N PHE A 599 -25.26 -18.66 3.05
CA PHE A 599 -26.71 -18.73 2.91
C PHE A 599 -27.44 -17.96 4.03
N LEU A 600 -26.97 -18.04 5.28
CA LEU A 600 -27.56 -17.29 6.41
C LEU A 600 -27.34 -15.77 6.33
N PHE A 601 -26.18 -15.31 5.84
CA PHE A 601 -25.93 -13.87 5.70
C PHE A 601 -26.70 -13.25 4.53
N CYS A 602 -26.72 -13.92 3.37
CA CYS A 602 -27.53 -13.48 2.24
C CYS A 602 -29.02 -13.48 2.56
N ILE A 603 -29.51 -14.44 3.36
CA ILE A 603 -30.90 -14.45 3.82
C ILE A 603 -31.16 -13.27 4.74
N ASN A 604 -30.35 -12.97 5.76
CA ASN A 604 -30.66 -11.88 6.70
C ASN A 604 -30.68 -10.50 6.02
N VAL A 605 -29.73 -10.21 5.13
CA VAL A 605 -29.69 -8.92 4.41
C VAL A 605 -30.77 -8.86 3.33
N ALA A 606 -31.03 -9.96 2.60
CA ALA A 606 -32.08 -9.98 1.58
C ALA A 606 -33.49 -9.98 2.19
N THR A 607 -33.73 -10.65 3.33
CA THR A 607 -35.04 -10.64 4.00
C THR A 607 -35.34 -9.28 4.61
N GLU A 608 -34.39 -8.55 5.18
CA GLU A 608 -34.64 -7.17 5.63
C GLU A 608 -34.96 -6.23 4.45
N ILE A 609 -34.23 -6.33 3.34
CA ILE A 609 -34.48 -5.48 2.15
C ILE A 609 -35.78 -5.85 1.42
N LEU A 610 -36.11 -7.14 1.27
CA LEU A 610 -37.36 -7.59 0.64
C LEU A 610 -38.58 -7.27 1.51
N THR A 611 -38.45 -7.29 2.85
CA THR A 611 -39.55 -6.90 3.75
C THR A 611 -39.81 -5.39 3.66
N VAL A 612 -38.76 -4.58 3.46
CA VAL A 612 -38.88 -3.13 3.22
C VAL A 612 -39.52 -2.83 1.86
N MET A 613 -39.22 -3.62 0.81
CA MET A 613 -39.84 -3.46 -0.51
C MET A 613 -41.31 -3.95 -0.54
N ALA A 614 -41.68 -4.89 0.34
CA ALA A 614 -43.03 -5.46 0.41
C ALA A 614 -44.03 -4.65 1.26
N GLN A 615 -43.58 -3.64 2.02
CA GLN A 615 -44.45 -2.86 2.93
C GLN A 615 -44.60 -1.36 2.56
N GLY A 616 -44.31 -0.99 1.31
CA GLY A 616 -44.75 0.29 0.74
C GLY A 616 -46.24 0.26 0.36
N HIS A 617 -47.02 1.19 0.92
CA HIS A 617 -48.48 1.31 0.83
C HIS A 617 -49.07 1.30 -0.61
N PRO A 618 -50.32 0.80 -0.78
CA PRO A 618 -51.04 0.80 -2.05
C PRO A 618 -51.52 2.20 -2.45
N LEU A 619 -51.19 2.63 -3.67
CA LEU A 619 -51.76 3.82 -4.28
C LEU A 619 -53.25 3.61 -4.58
N ALA A 620 -54.04 4.60 -4.16
CA ALA A 620 -55.49 4.63 -4.21
C ALA A 620 -56.05 4.49 -5.64
N ARG A 621 -57.09 3.66 -5.77
CA ARG A 621 -58.00 3.64 -6.91
C ARG A 621 -58.86 4.89 -6.91
N THR A 622 -58.79 5.69 -7.96
CA THR A 622 -59.88 6.59 -8.38
C THR A 622 -60.65 5.98 -9.54
N SER A 623 -61.97 5.92 -9.37
CA SER A 623 -62.94 5.39 -10.32
C SER A 623 -63.29 6.45 -11.37
N CYS A 624 -63.28 6.08 -12.65
CA CYS A 624 -64.29 6.53 -13.62
C CYS A 624 -64.29 5.56 -14.81
N GLY A 625 -65.47 4.99 -15.11
CA GLY A 625 -65.64 3.97 -16.14
C GLY A 625 -65.84 4.54 -17.55
N LYS A 626 -65.63 3.68 -18.55
CA LYS A 626 -66.61 3.31 -19.61
C LYS A 626 -65.98 2.36 -20.63
N GLU A 627 -66.70 1.26 -20.88
CA GLU A 627 -66.98 0.63 -22.19
C GLU A 627 -65.83 0.50 -23.22
N LEU A 628 -65.50 -0.73 -23.63
CA LEU A 628 -66.19 -1.48 -24.69
C LEU A 628 -65.47 -2.82 -24.99
N GLU A 629 -66.28 -3.88 -25.09
CA GLU A 629 -66.18 -5.15 -25.86
C GLU A 629 -64.81 -5.55 -26.52
N ARG A 630 -64.39 -6.83 -26.60
CA ARG A 630 -65.15 -8.00 -27.13
C ARG A 630 -64.28 -9.28 -27.11
N THR A 631 -64.90 -10.42 -26.72
CA THR A 631 -64.72 -11.82 -27.23
C THR A 631 -63.35 -12.52 -27.13
N LYS A 632 -63.16 -13.82 -26.86
CA LYS A 632 -63.96 -15.07 -26.69
C LYS A 632 -62.99 -16.09 -26.01
N GLN A 633 -63.28 -16.70 -24.86
CA GLN A 633 -64.00 -17.97 -24.64
C GLN A 633 -63.38 -19.26 -25.25
N LYS A 634 -62.86 -20.16 -24.38
CA LYS A 634 -63.34 -21.54 -24.07
C LYS A 634 -62.26 -22.29 -23.26
N ARG A 635 -62.46 -22.77 -22.02
CA ARG A 635 -63.26 -23.95 -21.54
C ARG A 635 -62.75 -25.27 -22.20
N VAL A 636 -62.49 -26.40 -21.52
CA VAL A 636 -62.97 -26.91 -20.22
C VAL A 636 -62.34 -28.30 -19.91
N ASN A 637 -62.26 -28.64 -18.60
CA ASN A 637 -62.37 -29.95 -17.92
C ASN A 637 -61.23 -31.00 -17.84
N ASP A 638 -60.79 -31.19 -16.59
CA ASP A 638 -60.45 -32.44 -15.84
C ASP A 638 -61.62 -33.46 -15.77
N PRO A 639 -61.55 -34.65 -15.11
CA PRO A 639 -60.45 -35.32 -14.36
C PRO A 639 -60.33 -36.85 -14.65
N ASP A 640 -59.37 -37.55 -14.03
CA ASP A 640 -59.62 -38.77 -13.22
C ASP A 640 -58.32 -39.40 -12.63
N THR A 641 -58.41 -39.79 -11.35
CA THR A 641 -57.41 -40.52 -10.52
C THR A 641 -57.86 -41.99 -10.41
N PRO A 642 -57.05 -43.01 -9.98
CA PRO A 642 -56.62 -43.18 -8.57
C PRO A 642 -55.29 -43.94 -8.32
N SER A 643 -54.98 -44.05 -7.03
CA SER A 643 -53.80 -44.54 -6.30
C SER A 643 -53.43 -46.05 -6.35
N SER A 644 -52.20 -46.34 -5.86
CA SER A 644 -51.76 -47.42 -4.93
C SER A 644 -50.45 -48.08 -5.43
N LYS A 645 -49.50 -48.65 -4.66
CA LYS A 645 -49.13 -48.78 -3.24
C LYS A 645 -47.79 -49.55 -3.20
N ASP A 646 -47.04 -49.36 -2.11
CA ASP A 646 -46.13 -50.32 -1.43
C ASP A 646 -44.74 -50.73 -1.98
N SER A 647 -43.74 -50.46 -1.13
CA SER A 647 -42.36 -50.97 -0.99
C SER A 647 -42.29 -52.47 -0.58
N PRO A 648 -41.17 -53.12 -0.14
CA PRO A 648 -39.74 -52.73 0.00
C PRO A 648 -38.72 -53.83 -0.45
N PHE A 649 -37.41 -53.54 -0.53
CA PHE A 649 -36.36 -54.60 -0.46
C PHE A 649 -35.00 -54.10 0.11
N LYS A 650 -34.39 -54.94 0.97
CA LYS A 650 -33.11 -54.78 1.68
C LYS A 650 -32.17 -55.96 1.32
N GLY A 651 -30.87 -55.69 1.13
CA GLY A 651 -29.72 -56.63 1.19
C GLY A 651 -29.46 -57.47 -0.10
N HIS A 652 -28.25 -57.77 -0.58
CA HIS A 652 -26.87 -57.64 -0.08
C HIS A 652 -25.84 -57.77 -1.24
N ARG A 653 -24.69 -57.06 -1.09
CA ARG A 653 -23.28 -57.33 -1.51
C ARG A 653 -22.96 -58.13 -2.80
N SER A 654 -22.01 -57.59 -3.61
CA SER A 654 -20.70 -58.21 -3.95
C SER A 654 -19.80 -57.30 -4.80
N GLN A 655 -18.48 -57.45 -4.66
CA GLN A 655 -17.38 -56.67 -5.25
C GLN A 655 -17.01 -57.09 -6.69
N SER A 656 -16.42 -56.18 -7.49
CA SER A 656 -15.13 -56.32 -8.26
C SER A 656 -15.08 -55.61 -9.65
N VAL A 657 -14.18 -54.61 -9.80
CA VAL A 657 -13.13 -54.34 -10.86
C VAL A 657 -13.49 -54.45 -12.39
N PRO A 658 -12.76 -53.84 -13.39
CA PRO A 658 -12.25 -52.47 -13.66
C PRO A 658 -12.78 -51.89 -15.01
N ARG A 659 -12.43 -50.64 -15.39
CA ARG A 659 -12.55 -50.16 -16.80
C ARG A 659 -11.26 -49.52 -17.33
N ARG A 660 -10.94 -49.92 -18.57
CA ARG A 660 -9.76 -49.66 -19.42
C ARG A 660 -9.81 -48.30 -20.13
N ARG A 661 -8.62 -47.78 -20.49
CA ARG A 661 -8.38 -46.77 -21.55
C ARG A 661 -8.60 -47.34 -22.95
N PRO A 662 -8.75 -46.46 -23.97
CA PRO A 662 -8.01 -46.63 -25.23
C PRO A 662 -7.53 -45.25 -25.82
N PRO A 663 -7.00 -45.11 -27.07
CA PRO A 663 -5.56 -44.84 -27.32
C PRO A 663 -5.26 -43.66 -28.29
N SER A 664 -3.97 -43.39 -28.51
CA SER A 664 -3.38 -42.48 -29.54
C SER A 664 -3.06 -43.19 -30.88
N PRO A 665 -3.00 -42.48 -32.02
CA PRO A 665 -1.87 -42.62 -32.99
C PRO A 665 -1.61 -41.33 -33.86
N PRO A 666 -0.69 -41.31 -34.86
CA PRO A 666 0.73 -41.74 -34.93
C PRO A 666 1.71 -40.71 -35.58
N ASN A 667 3.03 -40.99 -35.52
CA ASN A 667 4.17 -40.29 -36.16
C ASN A 667 4.42 -40.74 -37.63
N THR A 668 4.96 -39.92 -38.56
CA THR A 668 6.39 -39.81 -39.05
C THR A 668 6.36 -39.38 -40.55
N PRO A 669 7.49 -39.14 -41.28
CA PRO A 669 8.78 -38.46 -41.01
C PRO A 669 9.20 -37.47 -42.16
N HIS A 670 10.33 -36.74 -42.06
CA HIS A 670 11.37 -36.68 -43.14
C HIS A 670 12.55 -35.72 -42.83
N HIS A 671 13.76 -36.31 -42.89
CA HIS A 671 15.07 -35.84 -43.36
C HIS A 671 15.58 -34.41 -43.13
N VAL A 672 16.71 -34.33 -42.42
CA VAL A 672 17.73 -33.26 -42.54
C VAL A 672 19.02 -33.88 -43.09
N ARG A 673 19.58 -33.30 -44.15
CA ARG A 673 20.97 -33.47 -44.59
C ARG A 673 21.53 -32.09 -45.00
N LYS A 674 22.76 -31.84 -44.57
CA LYS A 674 23.64 -30.66 -44.76
C LYS A 674 23.92 -30.39 -46.27
N ASP A 675 24.30 -29.21 -46.77
CA ASP A 675 25.48 -28.36 -46.46
C ASP A 675 25.38 -26.92 -47.05
N PHE A 676 26.02 -25.96 -46.35
CA PHE A 676 26.80 -24.75 -46.73
C PHE A 676 26.55 -23.92 -48.04
N LEU A 677 26.37 -22.57 -47.91
CA LEU A 677 27.39 -21.48 -48.01
C LEU A 677 26.77 -20.07 -48.30
N ASN A 678 27.17 -19.08 -47.48
CA ASN A 678 27.52 -17.67 -47.77
C ASN A 678 26.57 -16.69 -48.52
N GLN A 679 26.14 -15.61 -47.82
CA GLN A 679 26.57 -14.18 -48.02
C GLN A 679 25.59 -13.16 -47.38
N HIS A 680 26.14 -12.31 -46.49
CA HIS A 680 25.92 -10.86 -46.17
C HIS A 680 24.65 -10.07 -46.66
N PRO A 681 24.41 -8.84 -46.16
CA PRO A 681 24.32 -8.32 -44.78
C PRO A 681 23.09 -7.35 -44.58
N LEU A 682 22.96 -6.83 -43.37
CA LEU A 682 22.04 -5.76 -42.91
C LEU A 682 22.06 -4.47 -43.78
N PRO A 683 20.97 -3.69 -43.85
CA PRO A 683 21.01 -2.31 -44.32
C PRO A 683 21.00 -1.28 -43.17
N GLN A 684 22.00 -0.40 -43.19
CA GLN A 684 21.93 0.99 -42.72
C GLN A 684 21.48 1.89 -43.90
N CYS A 685 20.78 3.00 -43.64
CA CYS A 685 21.07 4.33 -44.23
C CYS A 685 20.08 5.45 -43.83
N SER A 686 20.59 6.38 -43.01
CA SER A 686 20.71 7.86 -43.14
C SER A 686 19.88 8.75 -44.11
N TYR A 687 19.82 10.04 -43.68
CA TYR A 687 19.56 11.34 -44.37
C TYR A 687 18.10 11.86 -44.33
N SER A 688 17.77 13.15 -44.15
CA SER A 688 18.50 14.44 -44.16
C SER A 688 17.56 15.59 -43.72
N ALA A 689 18.11 16.69 -43.20
CA ALA A 689 17.43 17.95 -42.89
C ALA A 689 17.18 18.84 -44.14
N PRO A 690 16.29 19.86 -44.07
CA PRO A 690 16.26 20.96 -45.03
C PRO A 690 16.86 22.27 -44.45
N LYS A 691 17.60 23.00 -45.30
CA LYS A 691 18.05 24.39 -45.13
C LYS A 691 17.23 25.33 -46.04
N ASN A 692 16.95 26.54 -45.58
CA ASN A 692 16.97 27.82 -46.32
C ASN A 692 17.06 28.96 -45.29
N SER A 693 18.18 29.70 -45.21
CA SER A 693 18.43 31.05 -45.77
C SER A 693 17.75 32.15 -44.91
N LEU A 694 18.33 33.29 -44.50
CA LEU A 694 19.49 34.08 -44.92
C LEU A 694 19.73 35.22 -43.86
N TYR A 695 20.94 35.83 -43.91
CA TYR A 695 21.40 37.12 -43.33
C TYR A 695 22.02 37.22 -41.91
N ASN A 696 23.36 37.22 -41.91
CA ASN A 696 24.31 38.24 -41.39
C ASN A 696 23.91 39.14 -40.21
N ASN A 697 24.66 39.11 -39.10
CA ASN A 697 25.87 39.93 -38.90
C ASN A 697 26.48 39.75 -37.49
N HIS A 698 27.71 39.24 -37.48
CA HIS A 698 28.93 39.74 -36.82
C HIS A 698 28.95 40.41 -35.41
N ASN A 699 29.92 39.88 -34.65
CA ASN A 699 30.86 40.51 -33.69
C ASN A 699 30.52 40.36 -32.19
N LEU A 700 31.29 39.55 -31.44
CA LEU A 700 32.62 39.83 -30.82
C LEU A 700 32.48 40.93 -29.74
N ALA A 701 32.95 40.82 -28.51
CA ALA A 701 33.83 39.89 -27.80
C ALA A 701 33.49 40.03 -26.29
N GLU A 702 33.78 39.03 -25.43
CA GLU A 702 34.84 39.06 -24.39
C GLU A 702 35.02 40.43 -23.70
N SER A 703 35.14 40.59 -22.38
CA SER A 703 35.40 39.68 -21.27
C SER A 703 35.63 40.55 -20.02
N GLU A 704 35.56 39.93 -18.83
CA GLU A 704 36.23 40.37 -17.58
C GLU A 704 35.68 41.63 -16.90
N SER A 705 35.70 41.80 -15.58
CA SER A 705 36.03 40.96 -14.42
C SER A 705 35.68 41.80 -13.19
N SER A 706 35.36 41.13 -12.06
CA SER A 706 35.69 41.51 -10.67
C SER A 706 35.20 42.90 -10.13
N SER A 707 34.93 43.18 -8.86
CA SER A 707 34.94 42.48 -7.58
C SER A 707 34.46 43.48 -6.50
N LEU A 708 33.98 42.95 -5.35
CA LEU A 708 34.10 43.48 -3.97
C LEU A 708 33.57 44.93 -3.70
N SER A 709 32.73 45.27 -2.72
CA SER A 709 32.67 44.95 -1.28
C SER A 709 31.63 45.93 -0.67
N SER A 710 30.67 45.45 0.12
CA SER A 710 30.51 45.70 1.57
C SER A 710 30.08 47.11 2.03
N LEU A 711 28.89 47.17 2.66
CA LEU A 711 28.51 47.83 3.93
C LEU A 711 27.17 48.61 3.90
N ASP A 712 26.19 48.03 4.58
CA ASP A 712 25.37 48.58 5.67
C ASP A 712 24.74 49.99 5.57
N SER A 713 23.40 49.97 5.75
CA SER A 713 22.59 50.82 6.66
C SER A 713 21.52 51.73 6.04
N LEU A 714 20.26 51.41 6.41
CA LEU A 714 19.11 52.28 6.73
C LEU A 714 18.15 52.75 5.61
N ASP A 715 17.06 51.98 5.56
CA ASP A 715 15.61 52.27 5.57
C ASP A 715 14.98 53.58 5.04
N LEU A 716 13.99 53.29 4.17
CA LEU A 716 12.70 53.92 3.85
C LEU A 716 12.55 55.26 3.11
N SER A 717 11.78 55.13 2.01
CA SER A 717 10.76 56.04 1.47
C SER A 717 11.17 57.13 0.48
N THR A 718 11.16 56.78 -0.83
CA THR A 718 10.48 57.52 -1.93
C THR A 718 10.67 56.77 -3.26
N LEU A 719 9.55 56.50 -3.95
CA LEU A 719 9.33 55.78 -5.24
C LEU A 719 10.18 56.29 -6.45
N PRO A 720 10.11 55.70 -7.69
CA PRO A 720 9.64 54.38 -8.18
C PRO A 720 10.61 53.69 -9.20
N SER A 721 10.58 52.36 -9.33
CA SER A 721 11.07 51.69 -10.56
C SER A 721 10.25 50.47 -10.96
N ARG A 722 9.74 50.54 -12.19
CA ARG A 722 8.95 49.55 -12.94
C ARG A 722 9.77 48.32 -13.34
N PHE A 723 9.20 47.12 -13.26
CA PHE A 723 9.17 46.02 -14.25
C PHE A 723 8.22 44.90 -13.74
N PRO A 724 7.68 44.02 -14.60
CA PRO A 724 6.24 43.74 -14.69
C PRO A 724 5.78 42.61 -13.75
N GLY A 725 4.77 42.90 -12.94
CA GLY A 725 4.08 41.92 -12.12
C GLY A 725 3.09 41.10 -12.95
N ASN A 726 3.04 39.80 -12.62
CA ASN A 726 1.95 38.88 -12.97
C ASN A 726 0.59 39.58 -12.77
N GLN A 727 -0.24 39.57 -13.81
CA GLN A 727 -1.63 40.00 -13.72
C GLN A 727 -2.41 39.03 -12.81
N GLN A 728 -2.38 39.26 -11.50
CA GLN A 728 -3.51 38.92 -10.65
C GLN A 728 -4.64 39.88 -11.05
N GLN A 729 -5.61 39.38 -11.81
CA GLN A 729 -6.86 40.08 -12.03
C GLN A 729 -7.51 40.36 -10.66
N THR A 730 -7.43 41.61 -10.21
CA THR A 730 -8.24 42.07 -9.08
C THR A 730 -9.70 41.89 -9.46
N MET A 731 -10.41 41.04 -8.70
CA MET A 731 -11.86 40.85 -8.86
C MET A 731 -12.57 42.20 -8.92
N GLY A 732 -13.27 42.43 -10.03
CA GLY A 732 -14.13 43.60 -10.23
C GLY A 732 -15.20 43.70 -9.15
N THR A 733 -15.68 44.91 -8.88
CA THR A 733 -16.64 45.22 -7.81
C THR A 733 -17.90 44.35 -7.93
N LEU A 734 -18.39 44.11 -9.15
CA LEU A 734 -19.53 43.23 -9.43
C LEU A 734 -19.25 41.77 -9.02
N GLN A 735 -18.04 41.27 -9.25
CA GLN A 735 -17.64 39.91 -8.88
C GLN A 735 -17.51 39.77 -7.35
N ARG A 736 -17.08 40.84 -6.66
CA ARG A 736 -17.06 40.88 -5.19
C ARG A 736 -18.46 40.93 -4.60
N GLU A 737 -19.36 41.72 -5.18
CA GLU A 737 -20.76 41.80 -4.77
C GLU A 737 -21.50 40.49 -5.05
N MET A 738 -21.29 39.87 -6.21
CA MET A 738 -21.83 38.53 -6.50
C MET A 738 -21.30 37.47 -5.55
N ASN A 739 -20.01 37.50 -5.20
CA ASN A 739 -19.45 36.57 -4.21
C ASN A 739 -20.01 36.83 -2.80
N ALA A 740 -20.22 38.09 -2.42
CA ALA A 740 -20.83 38.45 -1.13
C ALA A 740 -22.31 38.05 -1.07
N LEU A 741 -23.07 38.29 -2.14
CA LEU A 741 -24.47 37.89 -2.28
C LEU A 741 -24.59 36.37 -2.30
N PHE A 742 -23.65 35.67 -2.94
CA PHE A 742 -23.54 34.22 -2.94
C PHE A 742 -23.21 33.68 -1.54
N GLU A 743 -22.26 34.26 -0.82
CA GLU A 743 -21.97 33.87 0.58
C GLU A 743 -23.14 34.16 1.53
N GLN A 744 -23.89 35.21 1.27
CA GLN A 744 -25.10 35.55 2.01
C GLN A 744 -26.23 34.54 1.71
N LYS A 745 -26.45 34.20 0.43
CA LYS A 745 -27.43 33.19 0.01
C LYS A 745 -27.06 31.79 0.47
N MET A 746 -25.79 31.40 0.41
CA MET A 746 -25.30 30.15 0.98
C MET A 746 -25.44 30.12 2.50
N ARG A 747 -25.36 31.26 3.20
CA ARG A 747 -25.69 31.35 4.63
C ARG A 747 -27.19 31.18 4.89
N GLU A 748 -28.07 31.77 4.09
CA GLU A 748 -29.52 31.57 4.18
C GLU A 748 -29.93 30.11 3.92
N ILE A 749 -29.32 29.44 2.93
CA ILE A 749 -29.50 28.01 2.63
C ILE A 749 -29.09 27.15 3.83
N ARG A 750 -27.95 27.45 4.45
CA ARG A 750 -27.42 26.75 5.64
C ARG A 750 -28.33 26.87 6.86
N CYS A 751 -29.15 27.91 6.95
CA CYS A 751 -30.09 28.11 8.06
C CYS A 751 -31.42 27.35 7.88
N HIS A 752 -31.75 26.90 6.66
CA HIS A 752 -33.01 26.21 6.34
C HIS A 752 -32.85 24.71 6.01
N SER A 753 -31.61 24.21 5.89
CA SER A 753 -31.31 22.77 5.79
C SER A 753 -29.87 22.49 6.23
N PRO A 754 -29.60 21.50 7.09
CA PRO A 754 -28.26 21.27 7.64
C PRO A 754 -27.26 20.55 6.70
N LEU A 755 -27.64 20.28 5.43
CA LEU A 755 -26.82 19.60 4.40
C LEU A 755 -25.56 20.36 3.94
N PHE A 756 -25.18 21.44 4.62
CA PHE A 756 -24.19 22.41 4.16
C PHE A 756 -23.14 22.75 5.22
N LEU A 757 -22.36 21.75 5.66
CA LEU A 757 -21.11 21.99 6.40
C LEU A 757 -19.87 21.67 5.56
N ARG A 758 -19.28 22.77 5.06
CA ARG A 758 -17.84 23.04 4.85
C ARG A 758 -17.04 22.24 3.80
N VAL A 759 -16.86 22.93 2.66
CA VAL A 759 -15.52 23.26 2.14
C VAL A 759 -14.92 24.34 3.07
N ARG A 760 -13.67 24.15 3.55
CA ARG A 760 -12.88 24.99 4.49
C ARG A 760 -13.02 24.70 6.00
N VAL A 761 -12.70 23.47 6.44
CA VAL A 761 -12.02 23.25 7.75
C VAL A 761 -11.09 22.05 7.64
N PHE A 762 -9.87 22.25 7.17
CA PHE A 762 -8.71 21.44 7.53
C PHE A 762 -7.43 22.27 7.28
N PHE A 763 -7.42 23.47 7.84
CA PHE A 763 -6.21 24.25 8.09
C PHE A 763 -6.37 24.82 9.49
N LEU A 764 -6.08 23.97 10.48
CA LEU A 764 -5.75 24.24 11.89
C LEU A 764 -6.06 22.97 12.68
N ILE A 765 -5.15 21.99 12.58
CA ILE A 765 -4.46 21.25 13.65
C ILE A 765 -3.26 20.56 12.99
#